data_AF-A0A4Q4TX07-F1
#
_entry.id   AF-A0A4Q4TX07-F1
#
_cell.length_a   1.000
_cell.length_b   1.000
_cell.length_c   1.000
_cell.angle_alpha   90.00
_cell.angle_beta   90.00
_cell.angle_gamma   90.00
#
_symmetry.space_group_name_H-M   'P 1'
#
loop_
_entity.id
_entity.type
_entity.pdbx_description
1 polymer ?
#
loop_
_entity_poly.entity_id
_entity_poly.type
_entity_poly.pdbx_seq_one_letter_code
_entity_poly.pdbx_strand_id
1 'polypeptide(L)'
;MGFFKLLPTAAQILSFFRHREKNCHVPPSTVTDASRVQYLDKTWQGCLQDVLRARAESLPAKHLLFYPLGGTSSPPKQVTYRTLYDEAEQNSLRIAALSSFRPGSPVLVHFEHHWDTILWVWTVMLAGGVPVLSSPLSNVEERRAKHLQALSELLESPILITREASLHLFAGSSHTFDLHSVETLLWTPYPTARKSKELTGEGFRNADSLAMLMLTSGSSGNAKAVRLSHRQILAAVSGKASQAPRLPFLCTNFLLAKLVTACDGPNAPPSRHWDLSNLTVLASGGEANDTQTCAAATALLARHGASPAVITPGFGMTETCAGAIFNLDCPRSDLKGGRSIASVGRCMPGIEMRIVDSATGQVAENGQPGHLEIRGTVVFQGYYRNSAATADAFTPDGWFQTGDEGSIDAEGNLGLIGRVKDVININGVKIVTADIQASLEAALKNTCALRVVSFPSRAPGAATEQITIAYIPEPWPIDAEGVAEIDRLAAQACSMVTTACRPVIFGAGSATLPLLPITTLGKISGAKMRALFEAGVFQKDILQHRELIDEFRRRKEVSLEGELLSETATLLRADIADIMSMAHVEEVGIETTFFQLGFISMDVIRLKHPLDTRLRTTVATVVLMKHPTVRSLAGALDKLEAVPLDDDAPSNVLPAAVSDLEDAAD
;
A
#
# COMPACT_ATOMS: atom_id res chain seq x y z
N MET A 1 -16.08 -6.97 14.43
CA MET A 1 -15.96 -6.92 12.96
C MET A 1 -16.05 -5.46 12.49
N GLY A 2 -14.98 -4.67 12.67
CA GLY A 2 -14.86 -3.37 12.00
C GLY A 2 -13.97 -3.54 10.78
N PHE A 3 -14.58 -3.73 9.60
CA PHE A 3 -13.84 -3.89 8.34
C PHE A 3 -13.73 -2.55 7.58
N PHE A 4 -12.48 -2.14 7.32
CA PHE A 4 -11.95 -1.62 6.04
C PHE A 4 -12.53 -0.37 5.36
N LYS A 5 -13.41 0.42 5.98
CA LYS A 5 -13.74 1.75 5.45
C LYS A 5 -13.05 2.83 6.26
N LEU A 6 -12.00 3.40 5.64
CA LEU A 6 -11.26 4.60 6.04
C LEU A 6 -10.42 4.47 7.32
N LEU A 7 -9.09 4.51 7.14
CA LEU A 7 -8.16 4.75 8.23
C LEU A 7 -8.51 6.08 8.90
N PRO A 8 -8.63 6.14 10.23
CA PRO A 8 -8.76 7.40 10.92
C PRO A 8 -7.51 8.26 10.66
N THR A 9 -7.67 9.56 10.44
CA THR A 9 -6.53 10.49 10.40
C THR A 9 -5.77 10.43 11.72
N ALA A 10 -4.49 10.81 11.74
CA ALA A 10 -3.72 10.89 12.99
C ALA A 10 -4.48 11.70 14.07
N ALA A 11 -5.19 12.76 13.67
CA ALA A 11 -6.07 13.53 14.55
C ALA A 11 -7.26 12.72 15.12
N GLN A 12 -7.85 11.82 14.32
CA GLN A 12 -8.92 10.94 14.78
C GLN A 12 -8.43 9.86 15.75
N ILE A 13 -7.22 9.34 15.54
CA ILE A 13 -6.55 8.42 16.47
C ILE A 13 -6.28 9.13 17.81
N LEU A 14 -5.69 10.32 17.76
CA LEU A 14 -5.37 11.08 18.97
C LEU A 14 -6.61 11.51 19.75
N SER A 15 -7.73 11.81 19.08
CA SER A 15 -8.98 12.13 19.78
C SER A 15 -9.76 10.91 20.27
N PHE A 16 -9.60 9.75 19.63
CA PHE A 16 -10.05 8.48 20.20
C PHE A 16 -9.42 8.26 21.58
N PHE A 17 -8.11 8.48 21.71
CA PHE A 17 -7.42 8.43 23.00
C PHE A 17 -7.92 9.48 23.99
N ARG A 18 -8.16 10.73 23.55
CA ARG A 18 -8.73 11.81 24.37
C ARG A 18 -10.08 11.48 25.01
N HIS A 19 -10.99 10.82 24.28
CA HIS A 19 -12.32 10.52 24.81
C HIS A 19 -12.30 9.38 25.86
N ARG A 20 -11.33 8.46 25.73
CA ARG A 20 -11.15 7.36 26.69
C ARG A 20 -10.65 7.87 28.04
N GLU A 21 -9.79 8.89 28.04
CA GLU A 21 -9.25 9.55 29.23
C GLU A 21 -10.35 10.19 30.10
N LYS A 22 -11.37 10.80 29.46
CA LYS A 22 -12.49 11.45 30.18
C LYS A 22 -13.53 10.49 30.76
N ASN A 23 -13.65 9.28 30.23
CA ASN A 23 -14.77 8.36 30.52
C ASN A 23 -14.34 7.04 31.20
N CYS A 24 -13.07 6.88 31.60
CA CYS A 24 -12.58 5.66 32.24
C CYS A 24 -11.82 5.97 33.54
N HIS A 25 -12.55 6.22 34.63
CA HIS A 25 -12.08 6.00 36.00
C HIS A 25 -12.54 4.61 36.48
N VAL A 26 -12.07 3.55 35.83
CA VAL A 26 -12.26 2.17 36.32
C VAL A 26 -10.87 1.55 36.46
N PRO A 27 -10.42 1.21 37.68
CA PRO A 27 -9.11 0.61 37.88
C PRO A 27 -9.00 -0.74 37.15
N PRO A 28 -7.79 -1.17 36.77
CA PRO A 28 -7.59 -2.45 36.12
C PRO A 28 -8.00 -3.57 37.07
N SER A 29 -9.18 -4.15 36.85
CA SER A 29 -9.60 -5.35 37.56
C SER A 29 -8.64 -6.49 37.21
N THR A 30 -8.01 -7.06 38.24
CA THR A 30 -7.04 -8.17 38.27
C THR A 30 -7.66 -9.53 37.87
N VAL A 31 -8.50 -9.57 36.84
CA VAL A 31 -9.07 -10.82 36.35
C VAL A 31 -8.36 -11.21 35.05
N THR A 32 -7.29 -11.99 35.20
CA THR A 32 -6.74 -12.86 34.14
C THR A 32 -7.79 -13.92 33.83
N ASP A 33 -8.79 -13.57 33.03
CA ASP A 33 -9.89 -14.49 32.73
C ASP A 33 -9.70 -15.15 31.36
N ALA A 34 -8.99 -16.28 31.38
CA ALA A 34 -8.93 -17.23 30.27
C ALA A 34 -10.33 -17.76 29.86
N SER A 35 -11.39 -17.50 30.66
CA SER A 35 -12.77 -17.89 30.33
C SER A 35 -13.42 -17.05 29.21
N ARG A 36 -12.89 -15.87 28.85
CA ARG A 36 -13.54 -15.00 27.86
C ARG A 36 -13.43 -15.45 26.40
N VAL A 37 -12.50 -16.35 26.10
CA VAL A 37 -12.30 -16.90 24.74
C VAL A 37 -12.97 -18.28 24.57
N GLN A 38 -13.58 -18.83 25.64
CA GLN A 38 -14.27 -20.12 25.57
C GLN A 38 -15.54 -20.12 24.70
N TYR A 39 -16.10 -18.95 24.35
CA TYR A 39 -17.32 -18.87 23.53
C TYR A 39 -17.12 -19.21 22.05
N LEU A 40 -15.88 -19.34 21.56
CA LEU A 40 -15.58 -19.67 20.17
C LEU A 40 -14.64 -20.87 20.08
N ASP A 41 -14.89 -21.87 20.94
CA ASP A 41 -14.32 -23.20 20.78
C ASP A 41 -14.82 -23.83 19.46
N LYS A 42 -14.12 -24.86 18.97
CA LYS A 42 -14.43 -25.59 17.71
C LYS A 42 -15.84 -26.20 17.66
N THR A 43 -16.62 -26.06 18.73
CA THR A 43 -17.98 -26.56 18.95
C THR A 43 -19.08 -25.52 18.73
N TRP A 44 -18.78 -24.22 18.59
CA TRP A 44 -19.80 -23.20 18.34
C TRP A 44 -20.42 -23.36 16.93
N GLN A 45 -21.70 -23.71 16.89
CA GLN A 45 -22.46 -23.87 15.64
C GLN A 45 -23.36 -22.69 15.27
N GLY A 46 -23.35 -21.62 16.08
CA GLY A 46 -24.18 -20.43 15.84
C GLY A 46 -23.59 -19.50 14.77
N CYS A 47 -24.40 -18.55 14.33
CA CYS A 47 -24.05 -17.55 13.34
C CYS A 47 -23.62 -16.22 13.99
N LEU A 48 -23.22 -15.24 13.17
CA LEU A 48 -22.79 -13.93 13.66
C LEU A 48 -23.91 -13.17 14.38
N GLN A 49 -25.15 -13.36 13.93
CA GLN A 49 -26.35 -12.77 14.51
C GLN A 49 -26.54 -13.23 15.96
N ASP A 50 -26.25 -14.49 16.25
CA ASP A 50 -26.35 -15.06 17.60
C ASP A 50 -25.30 -14.44 18.53
N VAL A 51 -24.11 -14.12 18.00
CA VAL A 51 -23.08 -13.39 18.76
C VAL A 51 -23.54 -11.97 19.10
N LEU A 52 -24.16 -11.25 18.16
CA LEU A 52 -24.70 -9.92 18.45
C LEU A 52 -25.82 -9.98 19.49
N ARG A 53 -26.77 -10.93 19.34
CA ARG A 53 -27.86 -11.16 20.28
C ARG A 53 -27.33 -11.46 21.68
N ALA A 54 -26.46 -12.46 21.81
CA ALA A 54 -25.86 -12.83 23.08
C ALA A 54 -25.10 -11.66 23.72
N ARG A 55 -24.47 -10.80 22.92
CA ARG A 55 -23.79 -9.60 23.44
C ARG A 55 -24.76 -8.53 23.92
N ALA A 56 -25.85 -8.32 23.19
CA ALA A 56 -26.92 -7.39 23.56
C ALA A 56 -27.62 -7.83 24.87
N GLU A 57 -27.74 -9.13 25.10
CA GLU A 57 -28.35 -9.71 26.31
C GLU A 57 -27.38 -9.70 27.51
N SER A 58 -26.12 -10.12 27.31
CA SER A 58 -25.15 -10.26 28.41
C SER A 58 -24.56 -8.94 28.89
N LEU A 59 -24.37 -7.97 28.00
CA LEU A 59 -23.70 -6.70 28.31
C LEU A 59 -24.43 -5.50 27.65
N PRO A 60 -25.70 -5.28 27.97
CA PRO A 60 -26.57 -4.32 27.29
C PRO A 60 -26.05 -2.88 27.39
N ALA A 61 -25.39 -2.51 28.50
CA ALA A 61 -24.91 -1.15 28.75
C ALA A 61 -23.51 -0.85 28.17
N LYS A 62 -22.86 -1.80 27.48
CA LYS A 62 -21.56 -1.52 26.83
C LYS A 62 -21.78 -0.71 25.55
N HIS A 63 -20.98 0.34 25.37
CA HIS A 63 -21.10 1.27 24.26
C HIS A 63 -20.10 0.99 23.14
N LEU A 64 -20.56 1.25 21.92
CA LEU A 64 -19.81 1.46 20.70
C LEU A 64 -19.69 2.97 20.47
N LEU A 65 -18.52 3.42 20.02
CA LEU A 65 -18.23 4.82 19.75
C LEU A 65 -18.00 5.03 18.25
N PHE A 66 -18.75 5.96 17.65
CA PHE A 66 -18.65 6.31 16.24
C PHE A 66 -18.20 7.77 16.10
N TYR A 67 -17.05 7.99 15.47
CA TYR A 67 -16.51 9.32 15.22
C TYR A 67 -16.93 9.82 13.84
N PRO A 68 -17.30 11.10 13.70
CA PRO A 68 -17.60 11.68 12.39
C PRO A 68 -16.35 11.76 11.50
N LEU A 69 -16.59 11.76 10.19
CA LEU A 69 -15.54 11.97 9.19
C LEU A 69 -15.03 13.42 9.27
N GLY A 70 -13.72 13.61 9.07
CA GLY A 70 -13.12 14.94 8.92
C GLY A 70 -12.86 15.74 10.20
N GLY A 71 -13.26 15.27 11.39
CA GLY A 71 -12.93 15.95 12.63
C GLY A 71 -13.38 15.25 13.89
N THR A 72 -12.71 15.56 15.00
CA THR A 72 -12.99 14.97 16.32
C THR A 72 -13.26 16.00 17.40
N SER A 73 -13.56 17.22 16.98
CA SER A 73 -13.97 18.31 17.86
C SER A 73 -15.35 18.03 18.47
N SER A 74 -16.20 17.31 17.74
CA SER A 74 -17.50 16.83 18.21
C SER A 74 -17.37 15.51 18.98
N PRO A 75 -18.16 15.29 20.04
CA PRO A 75 -18.17 14.03 20.76
C PRO A 75 -18.61 12.87 19.85
N PRO A 76 -18.07 11.65 20.05
CA PRO A 76 -18.50 10.50 19.27
C PRO A 76 -19.96 10.16 19.54
N LYS A 77 -20.68 9.66 18.53
CA LYS A 77 -21.98 9.04 18.72
C LYS A 77 -21.79 7.76 19.53
N GLN A 78 -22.45 7.69 20.68
CA GLN A 78 -22.42 6.51 21.55
C GLN A 78 -23.67 5.68 21.32
N VAL A 79 -23.49 4.39 21.04
CA VAL A 79 -24.60 3.46 20.84
C VAL A 79 -24.36 2.20 21.65
N THR A 80 -25.35 1.70 22.37
CA THR A 80 -25.21 0.45 23.13
C THR A 80 -25.34 -0.77 22.20
N TYR A 81 -24.81 -1.93 22.63
CA TYR A 81 -25.06 -3.19 21.91
C TYR A 81 -26.56 -3.53 21.82
N ARG A 82 -27.33 -3.20 22.88
CA ARG A 82 -28.79 -3.39 22.89
C ARG A 82 -29.48 -2.54 21.83
N THR A 83 -29.18 -1.24 21.79
CA THR A 83 -29.72 -0.32 20.79
C THR A 83 -29.38 -0.76 19.37
N LEU A 84 -28.13 -1.17 19.11
CA LEU A 84 -27.73 -1.68 17.80
C LEU A 84 -28.55 -2.92 17.40
N TYR A 85 -28.72 -3.89 18.31
CA TYR A 85 -29.49 -5.10 18.02
C TYR A 85 -30.97 -4.75 17.74
N ASP A 86 -31.58 -3.92 18.58
CA ASP A 86 -33.01 -3.57 18.46
C ASP A 86 -33.31 -2.82 17.17
N GLU A 87 -32.49 -1.81 16.84
CA GLU A 87 -32.66 -1.07 15.59
C GLU A 87 -32.43 -1.98 14.38
N ALA A 88 -31.41 -2.84 14.40
CA ALA A 88 -31.13 -3.76 13.30
C ALA A 88 -32.25 -4.80 13.13
N GLU A 89 -32.77 -5.36 14.23
CA GLU A 89 -33.87 -6.32 14.23
C GLU A 89 -35.16 -5.69 13.70
N GLN A 90 -35.52 -4.50 14.16
CA GLN A 90 -36.69 -3.77 13.66
C GLN A 90 -36.57 -3.42 12.18
N ASN A 91 -35.40 -2.93 11.76
CA ASN A 91 -35.15 -2.59 10.36
C ASN A 91 -35.12 -3.82 9.45
N SER A 92 -34.76 -4.99 9.99
CA SER A 92 -34.67 -6.22 9.19
C SER A 92 -36.02 -6.62 8.61
N LEU A 93 -37.11 -6.34 9.34
CA LEU A 93 -38.47 -6.59 8.89
C LEU A 93 -38.85 -5.74 7.67
N ARG A 94 -38.30 -4.52 7.56
CA ARG A 94 -38.53 -3.63 6.42
C ARG A 94 -37.84 -4.16 5.16
N ILE A 95 -36.59 -4.63 5.30
CA ILE A 95 -35.85 -5.26 4.20
C ILE A 95 -36.53 -6.56 3.76
N ALA A 96 -36.94 -7.39 4.71
CA ALA A 96 -37.63 -8.64 4.42
C ALA A 96 -38.99 -8.43 3.73
N ALA A 97 -39.60 -7.25 3.87
CA ALA A 97 -40.86 -6.90 3.24
C ALA A 97 -40.73 -6.36 1.80
N LEU A 98 -39.51 -6.09 1.33
CA LEU A 98 -39.28 -5.65 -0.05
C LEU A 98 -39.65 -6.78 -1.03
N SER A 99 -40.38 -6.43 -2.11
CA SER A 99 -40.85 -7.40 -3.10
C SER A 99 -39.73 -8.12 -3.84
N SER A 100 -38.57 -7.46 -3.97
CA SER A 100 -37.34 -7.97 -4.59
C SER A 100 -36.48 -8.83 -3.64
N PHE A 101 -36.71 -8.77 -2.33
CA PHE A 101 -35.86 -9.44 -1.35
C PHE A 101 -36.10 -10.96 -1.33
N ARG A 102 -35.03 -11.74 -1.24
CA ARG A 102 -35.07 -13.19 -1.04
C ARG A 102 -34.04 -13.60 0.02
N PRO A 103 -34.34 -14.54 0.93
CA PRO A 103 -33.33 -15.07 1.83
C PRO A 103 -32.09 -15.58 1.07
N GLY A 104 -30.90 -15.22 1.55
CA GLY A 104 -29.62 -15.53 0.91
C GLY A 104 -29.24 -14.62 -0.26
N SER A 105 -30.10 -13.68 -0.70
CA SER A 105 -29.76 -12.78 -1.80
C SER A 105 -28.76 -11.71 -1.37
N PRO A 106 -27.81 -11.31 -2.25
CA PRO A 106 -26.94 -10.17 -1.99
C PRO A 106 -27.73 -8.87 -1.81
N VAL A 107 -27.31 -8.04 -0.84
CA VAL A 107 -27.80 -6.67 -0.66
C VAL A 107 -26.62 -5.74 -0.58
N LEU A 108 -26.50 -4.82 -1.55
CA LEU A 108 -25.41 -3.86 -1.62
C LEU A 108 -25.65 -2.72 -0.63
N VAL A 109 -24.69 -2.48 0.25
CA VAL A 109 -24.75 -1.46 1.28
C VAL A 109 -23.71 -0.37 0.97
N HIS A 110 -24.19 0.84 0.71
CA HIS A 110 -23.36 2.00 0.41
C HIS A 110 -23.68 3.16 1.35
N PHE A 111 -22.71 3.52 2.20
CA PHE A 111 -22.81 4.67 3.10
C PHE A 111 -21.44 5.31 3.27
N GLU A 112 -21.45 6.63 3.53
CA GLU A 112 -20.27 7.40 3.93
C GLU A 112 -20.02 7.27 5.44
N HIS A 113 -21.09 7.25 6.25
CA HIS A 113 -20.99 7.16 7.70
C HIS A 113 -20.85 5.72 8.21
N HIS A 114 -19.93 5.54 9.16
CA HIS A 114 -19.63 4.21 9.75
C HIS A 114 -20.82 3.63 10.52
N TRP A 115 -21.59 4.48 11.21
CA TRP A 115 -22.78 4.05 11.93
C TRP A 115 -23.79 3.37 11.00
N ASP A 116 -24.11 4.02 9.89
CA ASP A 116 -25.07 3.49 8.92
C ASP A 116 -24.57 2.18 8.32
N THR A 117 -23.28 2.11 7.97
CA THR A 117 -22.66 0.87 7.48
C THR A 117 -22.83 -0.27 8.48
N ILE A 118 -22.50 -0.06 9.76
CA ILE A 118 -22.59 -1.10 10.78
C ILE A 118 -24.04 -1.52 11.02
N LEU A 119 -24.95 -0.55 11.21
CA LEU A 119 -26.36 -0.83 11.45
C LEU A 119 -26.96 -1.66 10.31
N TRP A 120 -26.79 -1.21 9.05
CA TRP A 120 -27.45 -1.84 7.91
C TRP A 120 -26.81 -3.16 7.47
N VAL A 121 -25.53 -3.39 7.75
CA VAL A 121 -24.94 -4.75 7.62
C VAL A 121 -25.64 -5.73 8.55
N TRP A 122 -25.82 -5.37 9.82
CA TRP A 122 -26.54 -6.22 10.78
C TRP A 122 -28.02 -6.37 10.41
N THR A 123 -28.67 -5.30 9.96
CA THR A 123 -30.04 -5.33 9.45
C THR A 123 -30.22 -6.37 8.35
N VAL A 124 -29.34 -6.35 7.33
CA VAL A 124 -29.39 -7.31 6.21
C VAL A 124 -29.16 -8.73 6.70
N MET A 125 -28.16 -8.95 7.56
CA MET A 125 -27.89 -10.29 8.13
C MET A 125 -29.07 -10.81 8.95
N LEU A 126 -29.74 -9.97 9.74
CA LEU A 126 -30.91 -10.34 10.54
C LEU A 126 -32.14 -10.62 9.66
N ALA A 127 -32.27 -9.93 8.52
CA ALA A 127 -33.28 -10.20 7.51
C ALA A 127 -33.04 -11.54 6.79
N GLY A 128 -31.86 -12.15 6.95
CA GLY A 128 -31.44 -13.36 6.26
C GLY A 128 -30.86 -13.11 4.86
N GLY A 129 -30.49 -11.86 4.55
CA GLY A 129 -29.78 -11.50 3.32
C GLY A 129 -28.26 -11.58 3.48
N VAL A 130 -27.53 -11.44 2.37
CA VAL A 130 -26.07 -11.43 2.34
C VAL A 130 -25.57 -10.00 2.10
N PRO A 131 -25.07 -9.28 3.11
CA PRO A 131 -24.56 -7.93 2.90
C PRO A 131 -23.33 -7.94 2.00
N VAL A 132 -23.30 -6.98 1.07
CA VAL A 132 -22.15 -6.65 0.22
C VAL A 132 -21.75 -5.22 0.52
N LEU A 133 -20.51 -5.00 0.95
CA LEU A 133 -20.02 -3.66 1.24
C LEU A 133 -19.49 -3.00 -0.04
N SER A 134 -20.11 -1.90 -0.47
CA SER A 134 -19.62 -1.11 -1.61
C SER A 134 -18.24 -0.53 -1.31
N SER A 135 -17.32 -0.58 -2.27
CA SER A 135 -16.13 0.28 -2.28
C SER A 135 -16.51 1.76 -2.45
N PRO A 136 -15.63 2.71 -2.06
CA PRO A 136 -15.80 4.11 -2.42
C PRO A 136 -15.99 4.26 -3.93
N LEU A 137 -16.94 5.11 -4.33
CA LEU A 137 -17.22 5.36 -5.74
C LEU A 137 -16.30 6.45 -6.27
N SER A 138 -15.96 6.34 -7.55
CA SER A 138 -15.19 7.35 -8.27
C SER A 138 -16.01 8.63 -8.45
N ASN A 139 -15.36 9.79 -8.29
CA ASN A 139 -15.97 11.08 -8.64
C ASN A 139 -16.11 11.26 -10.15
N VAL A 140 -15.27 10.58 -10.94
CA VAL A 140 -15.37 10.54 -12.41
C VAL A 140 -16.55 9.67 -12.83
N GLU A 141 -17.52 10.27 -13.51
CA GLU A 141 -18.80 9.65 -13.89
C GLU A 141 -18.65 8.40 -14.75
N GLU A 142 -17.86 8.45 -15.82
CA GLU A 142 -17.67 7.30 -16.72
C GLU A 142 -17.09 6.07 -15.98
N ARG A 143 -16.12 6.31 -15.10
CA ARG A 143 -15.51 5.25 -14.26
C ARG A 143 -16.50 4.71 -13.25
N ARG A 144 -17.31 5.58 -12.65
CA ARG A 144 -18.38 5.20 -11.72
C ARG A 144 -19.42 4.35 -12.43
N ALA A 145 -19.90 4.76 -13.61
CA ALA A 145 -20.87 4.01 -14.41
C ALA A 145 -20.35 2.61 -14.76
N LYS A 146 -19.11 2.49 -15.25
CA LYS A 146 -18.46 1.19 -15.53
C LYS A 146 -18.38 0.31 -14.29
N HIS A 147 -18.03 0.90 -13.14
CA HIS A 147 -17.96 0.16 -11.88
C HIS A 147 -19.34 -0.32 -11.40
N LEU A 148 -20.36 0.54 -11.46
CA LEU A 148 -21.73 0.20 -11.08
C LEU A 148 -22.32 -0.86 -12.00
N GLN A 149 -22.08 -0.78 -13.31
CA GLN A 149 -22.46 -1.82 -14.26
C GLN A 149 -21.84 -3.17 -13.89
N ALA A 150 -20.52 -3.20 -13.68
CA ALA A 150 -19.82 -4.43 -13.32
C ALA A 150 -20.32 -5.02 -11.99
N LEU A 151 -20.65 -4.19 -11.00
CA LEU A 151 -21.25 -4.65 -9.75
C LEU A 151 -22.67 -5.18 -9.95
N SER A 152 -23.47 -4.52 -10.79
CA SER A 152 -24.83 -4.95 -11.13
C SER A 152 -24.81 -6.32 -11.81
N GLU A 153 -23.88 -6.55 -12.73
CA GLU A 153 -23.68 -7.84 -13.40
C GLU A 153 -23.19 -8.92 -12.41
N LEU A 154 -22.15 -8.63 -11.63
CA LEU A 154 -21.56 -9.56 -10.66
C LEU A 154 -22.58 -10.07 -9.63
N LEU A 155 -23.43 -9.16 -9.15
CA LEU A 155 -24.40 -9.42 -8.10
C LEU A 155 -25.80 -9.78 -8.65
N GLU A 156 -25.98 -9.79 -9.97
CA GLU A 156 -27.26 -9.93 -10.68
C GLU A 156 -28.35 -8.97 -10.14
N SER A 157 -28.05 -7.67 -10.19
CA SER A 157 -29.01 -6.60 -9.89
C SER A 157 -29.62 -6.64 -8.46
N PRO A 158 -28.78 -6.61 -7.41
CA PRO A 158 -29.25 -6.70 -6.03
C PRO A 158 -30.02 -5.46 -5.58
N ILE A 159 -30.67 -5.60 -4.43
CA ILE A 159 -31.15 -4.46 -3.64
C ILE A 159 -29.93 -3.61 -3.24
N LEU A 160 -30.03 -2.30 -3.42
CA LEU A 160 -29.03 -1.32 -3.00
C LEU A 160 -29.63 -0.41 -1.93
N ILE A 161 -28.98 -0.36 -0.76
CA ILE A 161 -29.40 0.50 0.35
C ILE A 161 -28.37 1.61 0.55
N THR A 162 -28.84 2.85 0.57
CA THR A 162 -28.02 4.06 0.76
C THR A 162 -28.80 5.19 1.45
N ARG A 163 -28.17 6.33 1.71
CA ARG A 163 -28.84 7.57 2.15
C ARG A 163 -29.43 8.30 0.95
N GLU A 164 -30.53 9.02 1.16
CA GLU A 164 -31.13 9.89 0.13
C GLU A 164 -30.11 10.86 -0.47
N ALA A 165 -29.26 11.46 0.38
CA ALA A 165 -28.18 12.36 -0.04
C ALA A 165 -27.19 11.73 -1.03
N SER A 166 -27.02 10.41 -1.01
CA SER A 166 -26.06 9.67 -1.86
C SER A 166 -26.72 9.04 -3.10
N LEU A 167 -28.03 9.20 -3.31
CA LEU A 167 -28.73 8.64 -4.47
C LEU A 167 -28.20 9.17 -5.80
N HIS A 168 -27.74 10.42 -5.82
CA HIS A 168 -27.17 11.05 -7.02
C HIS A 168 -25.94 10.30 -7.56
N LEU A 169 -25.20 9.56 -6.72
CA LEU A 169 -24.05 8.75 -7.14
C LEU A 169 -24.45 7.58 -8.03
N PHE A 170 -25.73 7.17 -7.95
CA PHE A 170 -26.34 6.06 -8.67
C PHE A 170 -27.37 6.56 -9.70
N ALA A 171 -27.27 7.83 -10.12
CA ALA A 171 -28.10 8.35 -11.19
C ALA A 171 -27.66 7.76 -12.56
N GLY A 172 -28.62 7.57 -13.47
CA GLY A 172 -28.40 7.06 -14.81
C GLY A 172 -28.87 5.61 -15.01
N SER A 173 -28.64 5.06 -16.21
CA SER A 173 -29.10 3.73 -16.63
C SER A 173 -27.97 2.67 -16.69
N SER A 174 -26.83 2.96 -16.07
CA SER A 174 -25.64 2.08 -16.11
C SER A 174 -25.77 0.81 -15.25
N HIS A 175 -26.80 0.73 -14.41
CA HIS A 175 -27.05 -0.41 -13.54
C HIS A 175 -28.55 -0.68 -13.42
N THR A 176 -28.89 -1.84 -12.90
CA THR A 176 -30.28 -2.28 -12.72
C THR A 176 -30.68 -2.42 -11.26
N PHE A 177 -29.82 -2.02 -10.31
CA PHE A 177 -30.06 -2.10 -8.87
C PHE A 177 -31.47 -1.62 -8.48
N ASP A 178 -32.07 -2.32 -7.52
CA ASP A 178 -33.30 -1.87 -6.86
C ASP A 178 -32.92 -0.94 -5.71
N LEU A 179 -32.98 0.38 -5.96
CA LEU A 179 -32.47 1.42 -5.05
C LEU A 179 -33.49 1.75 -3.95
N HIS A 180 -33.04 1.66 -2.70
CA HIS A 180 -33.81 2.07 -1.53
C HIS A 180 -33.00 3.04 -0.67
N SER A 181 -33.57 4.21 -0.40
CA SER A 181 -33.03 5.09 0.64
C SER A 181 -33.47 4.61 2.02
N VAL A 182 -32.61 4.73 3.02
CA VAL A 182 -32.97 4.39 4.39
C VAL A 182 -34.09 5.29 4.93
N GLU A 183 -34.15 6.55 4.48
CA GLU A 183 -35.21 7.49 4.83
C GLU A 183 -36.59 6.96 4.39
N THR A 184 -36.70 6.51 3.14
CA THR A 184 -37.96 5.93 2.61
C THR A 184 -38.30 4.61 3.30
N LEU A 185 -37.31 3.74 3.54
CA LEU A 185 -37.53 2.47 4.25
C LEU A 185 -38.05 2.70 5.67
N LEU A 186 -37.45 3.64 6.40
CA LEU A 186 -37.82 3.95 7.78
C LEU A 186 -39.20 4.59 7.90
N TRP A 187 -39.64 5.36 6.89
CA TRP A 187 -40.97 5.95 6.83
C TRP A 187 -42.08 4.91 6.55
N THR A 188 -41.72 3.74 6.02
CA THR A 188 -42.67 2.67 5.75
C THR A 188 -43.18 2.06 7.08
N PRO A 189 -44.51 1.97 7.29
CA PRO A 189 -45.08 1.36 8.51
C PRO A 189 -44.61 -0.08 8.70
N TYR A 190 -44.45 -0.50 9.96
CA TYR A 190 -44.06 -1.87 10.26
C TYR A 190 -45.06 -2.87 9.66
N PRO A 191 -44.59 -3.90 8.92
CA PRO A 191 -45.48 -4.98 8.49
C PRO A 191 -46.09 -5.64 9.73
N THR A 192 -47.42 -5.78 9.75
CA THR A 192 -48.15 -6.34 10.90
C THR A 192 -47.65 -7.75 11.24
N ALA A 193 -47.51 -8.01 12.54
CA ALA A 193 -46.73 -9.08 13.18
C ALA A 193 -47.07 -10.55 12.83
N ARG A 194 -47.90 -10.83 11.83
CA ARG A 194 -48.36 -12.18 11.49
C ARG A 194 -47.51 -12.93 10.46
N LYS A 195 -46.54 -12.27 9.80
CA LYS A 195 -45.61 -12.91 8.83
C LYS A 195 -44.14 -12.99 9.29
N SER A 196 -43.82 -12.57 10.51
CA SER A 196 -42.43 -12.37 10.97
C SER A 196 -41.62 -13.67 11.13
N LYS A 197 -42.24 -14.77 11.57
CA LYS A 197 -41.55 -16.07 11.73
C LYS A 197 -41.33 -16.83 10.42
N GLU A 198 -42.15 -16.62 9.40
CA GLU A 198 -41.96 -17.25 8.07
C GLU A 198 -41.01 -16.44 7.17
N LEU A 199 -40.94 -15.12 7.35
CA LEU A 199 -40.04 -14.24 6.58
C LEU A 199 -38.58 -14.29 7.07
N THR A 200 -38.37 -14.56 8.36
CA THR A 200 -37.02 -14.71 8.93
C THR A 200 -36.55 -16.15 8.72
N GLY A 201 -35.99 -16.44 7.54
CA GLY A 201 -35.61 -17.80 7.12
C GLY A 201 -34.60 -18.52 8.04
N GLU A 202 -35.08 -19.09 9.15
CA GLU A 202 -34.29 -19.90 10.09
C GLU A 202 -33.66 -21.13 9.40
N GLY A 203 -34.28 -21.65 8.33
CA GLY A 203 -33.78 -22.79 7.56
C GLY A 203 -32.48 -22.56 6.76
N PHE A 204 -32.00 -21.32 6.62
CA PHE A 204 -30.77 -20.98 5.88
C PHE A 204 -29.57 -20.64 6.79
N ARG A 205 -29.71 -20.80 8.10
CA ARG A 205 -28.74 -20.33 9.10
C ARG A 205 -27.97 -21.50 9.69
N ASN A 206 -26.79 -21.76 9.14
CA ASN A 206 -25.80 -22.61 9.79
C ASN A 206 -24.42 -21.95 9.69
N ALA A 207 -23.46 -22.41 10.49
CA ALA A 207 -22.13 -21.81 10.52
C ALA A 207 -21.43 -21.79 9.14
N ASP A 208 -21.75 -22.72 8.24
CA ASP A 208 -21.12 -22.83 6.92
C ASP A 208 -21.83 -21.99 5.84
N SER A 209 -22.99 -21.41 6.15
CA SER A 209 -23.70 -20.55 5.21
C SER A 209 -22.97 -19.22 4.99
N LEU A 210 -23.22 -18.63 3.81
CA LEU A 210 -22.60 -17.39 3.39
C LEU A 210 -23.06 -16.24 4.30
N ALA A 211 -22.12 -15.63 5.02
CA ALA A 211 -22.39 -14.51 5.91
C ALA A 211 -22.35 -13.18 5.17
N MET A 212 -21.36 -12.99 4.28
CA MET A 212 -21.18 -11.74 3.54
C MET A 212 -20.35 -11.93 2.28
N LEU A 213 -20.50 -11.00 1.33
CA LEU A 213 -19.60 -10.85 0.20
C LEU A 213 -18.71 -9.63 0.38
N MET A 214 -17.41 -9.82 0.21
CA MET A 214 -16.42 -8.73 0.30
C MET A 214 -15.80 -8.47 -1.07
N LEU A 215 -15.91 -7.24 -1.56
CA LEU A 215 -15.33 -6.84 -2.84
C LEU A 215 -13.82 -6.65 -2.73
N THR A 216 -13.07 -7.18 -3.69
CA THR A 216 -11.63 -6.94 -3.83
C THR A 216 -11.37 -5.71 -4.68
N SER A 217 -10.20 -5.08 -4.51
CA SER A 217 -9.82 -3.86 -5.23
C SER A 217 -9.54 -4.08 -6.74
N GLY A 218 -9.52 -5.33 -7.21
CA GLY A 218 -9.34 -5.72 -8.60
C GLY A 218 -7.98 -5.31 -9.17
N SER A 219 -6.94 -6.15 -9.01
CA SER A 219 -5.66 -5.97 -9.70
C SER A 219 -5.71 -6.36 -11.18
N SER A 220 -6.71 -7.15 -11.59
CA SER A 220 -6.89 -7.68 -12.94
C SER A 220 -8.02 -7.01 -13.74
N GLY A 221 -8.46 -5.81 -13.33
CA GLY A 221 -9.61 -5.12 -13.93
C GLY A 221 -10.78 -4.98 -12.94
N ASN A 222 -11.83 -5.76 -13.12
CA ASN A 222 -13.05 -5.69 -12.30
C ASN A 222 -12.87 -6.31 -10.90
N ALA A 223 -13.62 -5.79 -9.93
CA ALA A 223 -13.66 -6.33 -8.57
C ALA A 223 -14.21 -7.77 -8.56
N LYS A 224 -13.58 -8.63 -7.77
CA LYS A 224 -14.13 -9.97 -7.45
C LYS A 224 -14.85 -9.89 -6.11
N ALA A 225 -15.85 -10.74 -5.88
CA ALA A 225 -16.51 -10.87 -4.58
C ALA A 225 -16.03 -12.14 -3.88
N VAL A 226 -15.35 -11.98 -2.75
CA VAL A 226 -14.92 -13.07 -1.86
C VAL A 226 -16.10 -13.55 -1.03
N ARG A 227 -16.32 -14.87 -1.00
CA ARG A 227 -17.35 -15.52 -0.20
C ARG A 227 -16.84 -15.79 1.21
N LEU A 228 -17.44 -15.16 2.22
CA LEU A 228 -17.11 -15.37 3.62
C LEU A 228 -18.29 -15.98 4.37
N SER A 229 -18.09 -17.19 4.91
CA SER A 229 -19.06 -17.88 5.77
C SER A 229 -19.02 -17.38 7.21
N HIS A 230 -20.06 -17.71 7.99
CA HIS A 230 -20.09 -17.41 9.42
C HIS A 230 -18.91 -18.07 10.16
N ARG A 231 -18.63 -19.35 9.88
CA ARG A 231 -17.54 -20.14 10.48
C ARG A 231 -16.18 -19.49 10.23
N GLN A 232 -15.91 -19.10 8.99
CA GLN A 232 -14.65 -18.44 8.62
C GLN A 232 -14.42 -17.17 9.44
N ILE A 233 -15.44 -16.33 9.53
CA ILE A 233 -15.31 -15.05 10.23
C ILE A 233 -15.19 -15.27 11.75
N LEU A 234 -15.96 -16.20 12.32
CA LEU A 234 -15.88 -16.55 13.74
C LEU A 234 -14.51 -17.16 14.08
N ALA A 235 -14.00 -18.06 13.25
CA ALA A 235 -12.66 -18.62 13.39
C ALA A 235 -11.59 -17.52 13.33
N ALA A 236 -11.72 -16.57 12.40
CA ALA A 236 -10.81 -15.44 12.29
C ALA A 236 -10.87 -14.51 13.51
N VAL A 237 -12.06 -14.24 14.05
CA VAL A 237 -12.23 -13.45 15.28
C VAL A 237 -11.59 -14.17 16.47
N SER A 238 -11.84 -15.47 16.62
CA SER A 238 -11.27 -16.29 17.70
C SER A 238 -9.75 -16.36 17.62
N GLY A 239 -9.20 -16.63 16.44
CA GLY A 239 -7.75 -16.67 16.18
C GLY A 239 -7.08 -15.35 16.55
N LYS A 240 -7.61 -14.21 16.09
CA LYS A 240 -7.09 -12.88 16.43
C LYS A 240 -7.20 -12.58 17.93
N ALA A 241 -8.33 -12.91 18.55
CA ALA A 241 -8.55 -12.68 19.98
C ALA A 241 -7.62 -13.51 20.88
N SER A 242 -7.19 -14.68 20.41
CA SER A 242 -6.23 -15.52 21.13
C SER A 242 -4.82 -14.95 21.17
N GLN A 243 -4.43 -14.17 20.14
CA GLN A 243 -3.13 -13.51 20.07
C GLN A 243 -3.14 -12.14 20.76
N ALA A 244 -4.29 -11.46 20.77
CA ALA A 244 -4.48 -10.17 21.41
C ALA A 244 -5.84 -10.11 22.10
N PRO A 245 -5.90 -10.01 23.44
CA PRO A 245 -7.18 -9.99 24.18
C PRO A 245 -8.05 -8.76 23.89
N ARG A 246 -7.55 -7.78 23.12
CA ARG A 246 -8.31 -6.65 22.58
C ARG A 246 -8.06 -6.59 21.07
N LEU A 247 -9.14 -6.45 20.30
CA LEU A 247 -9.08 -6.38 18.84
C LEU A 247 -8.12 -5.25 18.40
N PRO A 248 -7.21 -5.54 17.47
CA PRO A 248 -6.20 -4.57 17.06
C PRO A 248 -6.86 -3.40 16.34
N PHE A 249 -6.33 -2.19 16.59
CA PHE A 249 -6.53 -1.09 15.66
C PHE A 249 -5.73 -1.41 14.39
N LEU A 250 -6.35 -1.35 13.22
CA LEU A 250 -5.69 -1.63 11.95
C LEU A 250 -5.18 -0.32 11.35
N CYS A 251 -3.88 -0.25 11.06
CA CYS A 251 -3.24 0.87 10.39
C CYS A 251 -2.34 0.41 9.22
N THR A 252 -1.80 1.36 8.48
CA THR A 252 -0.73 1.14 7.50
C THR A 252 0.59 1.70 8.02
N ASN A 253 1.72 1.29 7.44
CA ASN A 253 3.03 1.84 7.79
C ASN A 253 3.08 3.36 7.58
N PHE A 254 2.47 3.84 6.50
CA PHE A 254 2.30 5.24 6.17
C PHE A 254 1.60 6.03 7.28
N LEU A 255 0.60 5.44 7.94
CA LEU A 255 -0.06 6.10 9.07
C LEU A 255 0.87 6.21 10.29
N LEU A 256 1.70 5.19 10.53
CA LEU A 256 2.73 5.22 11.58
C LEU A 256 3.76 6.33 11.28
N ALA A 257 4.25 6.41 10.05
CA ALA A 257 5.18 7.46 9.64
C ALA A 257 4.58 8.86 9.82
N LYS A 258 3.34 9.07 9.38
CA LYS A 258 2.63 10.35 9.60
C LYS A 258 2.45 10.69 11.07
N LEU A 259 2.15 9.70 11.91
CA LEU A 259 2.02 9.91 13.35
C LEU A 259 3.35 10.41 13.94
N VAL A 260 4.46 9.76 13.59
CA VAL A 260 5.81 10.15 14.02
C VAL A 260 6.13 11.57 13.56
N THR A 261 5.97 11.87 12.27
CA THR A 261 6.27 13.20 11.72
C THR A 261 5.40 14.30 12.34
N ALA A 262 4.12 14.03 12.61
CA ALA A 262 3.22 15.02 13.20
C ALA A 262 3.52 15.32 14.67
N CYS A 263 4.06 14.37 15.41
CA CYS A 263 4.35 14.52 16.85
C CYS A 263 5.78 14.95 17.15
N ASP A 264 6.76 14.55 16.32
CA ASP A 264 8.18 14.86 16.51
C ASP A 264 8.72 15.90 15.49
N GLY A 265 7.86 16.45 14.62
CA GLY A 265 8.23 17.44 13.61
C GLY A 265 8.34 18.89 14.12
N PRO A 266 8.87 19.82 13.31
CA PRO A 266 9.08 21.23 13.69
C PRO A 266 7.77 21.99 14.03
N ASN A 267 6.63 21.49 13.55
CA ASN A 267 5.30 22.01 13.84
C ASN A 267 4.53 21.16 14.87
N ALA A 268 5.24 20.38 15.71
CA ALA A 268 4.62 19.54 16.71
C ALA A 268 3.71 20.37 17.64
N PRO A 269 2.48 19.92 17.91
CA PRO A 269 1.60 20.59 18.86
C PRO A 269 2.27 20.64 20.25
N PRO A 270 1.97 21.67 21.07
CA PRO A 270 2.54 21.78 22.42
C PRO A 270 2.33 20.48 23.20
N SER A 271 3.31 20.14 24.05
CA SER A 271 3.37 18.88 24.80
C SER A 271 2.02 18.53 25.42
N ARG A 272 1.33 17.58 24.79
CA ARG A 272 0.07 17.03 25.29
C ARG A 272 0.37 15.68 25.91
N HIS A 273 -0.03 15.52 27.16
CA HIS A 273 0.02 14.24 27.82
C HIS A 273 -1.17 13.40 27.34
N TRP A 274 -0.91 12.33 26.59
CA TRP A 274 -1.89 11.28 26.31
C TRP A 274 -1.60 10.07 27.20
N ASP A 275 -2.65 9.47 27.78
CA ASP A 275 -2.54 8.15 28.42
C ASP A 275 -2.89 7.01 27.43
N LEU A 276 -1.85 6.32 26.97
CA LEU A 276 -1.91 5.16 26.09
C LEU A 276 -1.62 3.83 26.81
N SER A 277 -1.61 3.81 28.14
CA SER A 277 -1.37 2.60 28.96
C SER A 277 -2.29 1.42 28.63
N ASN A 278 -3.45 1.71 28.06
CA ASN A 278 -4.44 0.72 27.65
C ASN A 278 -4.37 0.29 26.18
N LEU A 279 -3.46 0.88 25.39
CA LEU A 279 -3.19 0.50 24.01
C LEU A 279 -2.26 -0.71 24.03
N THR A 280 -2.76 -1.83 23.51
CA THR A 280 -2.08 -3.13 23.59
C THR A 280 -1.58 -3.58 22.23
N VAL A 281 -2.39 -3.41 21.18
CA VAL A 281 -2.04 -3.78 19.82
C VAL A 281 -2.53 -2.72 18.82
N LEU A 282 -1.59 -2.25 18.01
CA LEU A 282 -1.76 -1.44 16.83
C LEU A 282 -1.23 -2.27 15.66
N ALA A 283 -2.11 -3.05 15.04
CA ALA A 283 -1.73 -3.93 13.94
C ALA A 283 -1.55 -3.11 12.67
N SER A 284 -0.41 -3.28 12.02
CA SER A 284 -0.08 -2.61 10.77
C SER A 284 -0.05 -3.61 9.63
N GLY A 285 -0.67 -3.31 8.49
CA GLY A 285 -0.68 -4.23 7.36
C GLY A 285 -1.30 -3.65 6.09
N GLY A 286 -1.26 -4.43 5.01
CA GLY A 286 -1.65 -4.00 3.67
C GLY A 286 -0.52 -3.33 2.86
N GLU A 287 0.63 -3.10 3.48
CA GLU A 287 1.89 -2.70 2.86
C GLU A 287 3.08 -3.20 3.72
N ALA A 288 4.29 -3.10 3.18
CA ALA A 288 5.50 -3.42 3.91
C ALA A 288 5.69 -2.46 5.10
N ASN A 289 6.12 -2.99 6.23
CA ASN A 289 6.39 -2.20 7.43
C ASN A 289 7.88 -1.91 7.53
N ASP A 290 8.28 -0.66 7.38
CA ASP A 290 9.66 -0.23 7.61
C ASP A 290 9.99 -0.36 9.10
N THR A 291 11.08 -1.07 9.41
CA THR A 291 11.49 -1.36 10.79
C THR A 291 11.81 -0.08 11.56
N GLN A 292 12.42 0.92 10.91
CA GLN A 292 12.77 2.19 11.56
C GLN A 292 11.53 3.02 11.89
N THR A 293 10.53 3.04 11.01
CA THR A 293 9.23 3.65 11.25
C THR A 293 8.52 2.96 12.40
N CYS A 294 8.55 1.63 12.47
CA CYS A 294 7.99 0.87 13.59
C CYS A 294 8.71 1.20 14.91
N ALA A 295 10.04 1.33 14.89
CA ALA A 295 10.85 1.73 16.04
C ALA A 295 10.50 3.14 16.54
N ALA A 296 10.46 4.12 15.64
CA ALA A 296 10.10 5.49 15.97
C ALA A 296 8.67 5.62 16.51
N ALA A 297 7.71 4.95 15.88
CA ALA A 297 6.32 4.93 16.33
C ALA A 297 6.18 4.26 17.71
N THR A 298 6.87 3.15 17.93
CA THR A 298 6.90 2.47 19.23
C THR A 298 7.47 3.38 20.31
N ALA A 299 8.60 4.04 20.05
CA ALA A 299 9.20 4.99 20.99
C ALA A 299 8.26 6.14 21.31
N LEU A 300 7.61 6.73 20.30
CA LEU A 300 6.61 7.80 20.49
C LEU A 300 5.44 7.33 21.36
N LEU A 301 4.84 6.19 21.05
CA LEU A 301 3.68 5.66 21.80
C LEU A 301 4.06 5.27 23.24
N ALA A 302 5.28 4.75 23.44
CA ALA A 302 5.80 4.39 24.75
C ALA A 302 6.00 5.61 25.68
N ARG A 303 6.35 6.78 25.14
CA ARG A 303 6.40 8.06 25.91
C ARG A 303 5.04 8.40 26.55
N HIS A 304 3.97 7.87 25.99
CA HIS A 304 2.60 8.03 26.46
C HIS A 304 2.05 6.79 27.19
N GLY A 305 2.91 5.83 27.56
CA GLY A 305 2.55 4.67 28.37
C GLY A 305 2.15 3.41 27.60
N ALA A 306 2.17 3.41 26.26
CA ALA A 306 1.87 2.18 25.50
C ALA A 306 2.96 1.10 25.67
N SER A 307 2.57 -0.15 25.41
CA SER A 307 3.51 -1.30 25.44
C SER A 307 4.65 -1.15 24.41
N PRO A 308 5.89 -1.59 24.72
CA PRO A 308 6.97 -1.65 23.73
C PRO A 308 6.73 -2.62 22.56
N ALA A 309 5.75 -3.52 22.66
CA ALA A 309 5.33 -4.44 21.61
C ALA A 309 3.98 -4.04 20.98
N VAL A 310 3.63 -2.75 21.05
CA VAL A 310 2.32 -2.25 20.60
C VAL A 310 2.16 -2.33 19.08
N ILE A 311 3.23 -2.15 18.30
CA ILE A 311 3.17 -2.24 16.84
C ILE A 311 3.22 -3.71 16.44
N THR A 312 2.26 -4.15 15.65
CA THR A 312 2.17 -5.55 15.20
C THR A 312 2.01 -5.59 13.69
N PRO A 313 3.11 -5.65 12.92
CA PRO A 313 3.04 -5.95 11.50
C PRO A 313 2.29 -7.25 11.26
N GLY A 314 1.47 -7.29 10.23
CA GLY A 314 0.67 -8.47 9.93
C GLY A 314 0.33 -8.59 8.46
N PHE A 315 0.24 -9.84 8.03
CA PHE A 315 -0.21 -10.20 6.70
C PHE A 315 -1.66 -10.69 6.73
N GLY A 316 -2.41 -10.28 5.72
CA GLY A 316 -3.74 -10.81 5.46
C GLY A 316 -4.38 -10.14 4.27
N MET A 317 -5.42 -10.79 3.77
CA MET A 317 -6.16 -10.40 2.58
C MET A 317 -7.65 -10.61 2.81
N THR A 318 -8.46 -10.17 1.86
CA THR A 318 -9.91 -10.37 1.92
C THR A 318 -10.23 -11.88 2.01
N GLU A 319 -9.48 -12.69 1.28
CA GLU A 319 -9.54 -14.14 1.22
C GLU A 319 -9.15 -14.86 2.52
N THR A 320 -8.53 -14.17 3.49
CA THR A 320 -8.15 -14.74 4.80
C THR A 320 -8.90 -14.12 5.97
N CYS A 321 -10.04 -13.46 5.71
CA CYS A 321 -10.76 -12.67 6.71
C CYS A 321 -9.86 -11.60 7.39
N ALA A 322 -9.14 -10.82 6.57
CA ALA A 322 -8.12 -9.83 6.98
C ALA A 322 -6.86 -10.48 7.58
N GLY A 323 -6.20 -9.81 8.53
CA GLY A 323 -4.93 -10.26 9.12
C GLY A 323 -4.98 -11.68 9.69
N ALA A 324 -4.06 -12.54 9.26
CA ALA A 324 -4.00 -13.96 9.61
C ALA A 324 -2.63 -14.37 10.17
N ILE A 325 -1.61 -13.55 9.93
CA ILE A 325 -0.23 -13.77 10.35
C ILE A 325 0.22 -12.47 11.00
N PHE A 326 0.83 -12.54 12.18
CA PHE A 326 1.20 -11.36 12.96
C PHE A 326 2.58 -11.51 13.62
N ASN A 327 3.34 -10.42 13.63
CA ASN A 327 4.57 -10.28 14.38
C ASN A 327 4.31 -9.52 15.69
N LEU A 328 4.25 -10.28 16.79
CA LEU A 328 3.97 -9.75 18.13
C LEU A 328 5.22 -9.24 18.87
N ASP A 329 6.42 -9.32 18.27
CA ASP A 329 7.69 -8.86 18.86
C ASP A 329 8.36 -7.77 18.02
N CYS A 330 7.61 -7.11 17.15
CA CYS A 330 8.05 -5.93 16.41
C CYS A 330 8.08 -4.69 17.35
N PRO A 331 9.07 -3.79 17.23
CA PRO A 331 10.21 -3.80 16.31
C PRO A 331 11.45 -4.49 16.88
N ARG A 332 11.38 -5.04 18.10
CA ARG A 332 12.54 -5.57 18.82
C ARG A 332 13.22 -6.73 18.09
N SER A 333 12.43 -7.72 17.65
CA SER A 333 12.93 -8.87 16.90
C SER A 333 13.55 -8.46 15.56
N ASP A 334 12.89 -7.55 14.84
CA ASP A 334 13.34 -7.07 13.53
C ASP A 334 14.61 -6.23 13.61
N LEU A 335 14.73 -5.34 14.62
CA LEU A 335 15.94 -4.57 14.89
C LEU A 335 17.13 -5.48 15.25
N LYS A 336 16.89 -6.48 16.12
CA LYS A 336 17.92 -7.46 16.48
C LYS A 336 18.37 -8.28 15.26
N GLY A 337 17.44 -8.59 14.36
CA GLY A 337 17.70 -9.29 13.11
C GLY A 337 18.26 -8.41 11.98
N GLY A 338 18.44 -7.10 12.19
CA GLY A 338 18.96 -6.19 11.17
C GLY A 338 18.05 -6.03 9.93
N ARG A 339 16.74 -6.28 10.06
CA ARG A 339 15.81 -6.23 8.92
C ARG A 339 15.41 -4.80 8.61
N SER A 340 15.53 -4.38 7.35
CA SER A 340 14.99 -3.10 6.87
C SER A 340 13.45 -3.10 6.86
N ILE A 341 12.85 -4.23 6.46
CA ILE A 341 11.41 -4.46 6.48
C ILE A 341 11.07 -5.47 7.58
N ALA A 342 10.11 -5.12 8.43
CA ALA A 342 9.68 -5.95 9.53
C ALA A 342 9.01 -7.24 9.02
N SER A 343 9.28 -8.35 9.70
CA SER A 343 8.57 -9.60 9.49
C SER A 343 7.08 -9.44 9.79
N VAL A 344 6.24 -10.17 9.05
CA VAL A 344 4.81 -10.30 9.36
C VAL A 344 4.53 -11.41 10.37
N GLY A 345 5.56 -12.15 10.82
CA GLY A 345 5.50 -13.05 11.96
C GLY A 345 4.89 -14.42 11.67
N ARG A 346 4.09 -14.92 12.61
CA ARG A 346 3.57 -16.30 12.62
C ARG A 346 2.06 -16.35 12.44
N CYS A 347 1.58 -17.47 11.89
CA CYS A 347 0.16 -17.75 11.77
C CYS A 347 -0.56 -17.65 13.12
N MET A 348 -1.76 -17.07 13.11
CA MET A 348 -2.69 -17.26 14.23
C MET A 348 -3.20 -18.70 14.29
N PRO A 349 -3.70 -19.16 15.45
CA PRO A 349 -4.17 -20.54 15.59
C PRO A 349 -5.21 -20.93 14.54
N GLY A 350 -5.09 -22.14 14.00
CA GLY A 350 -6.00 -22.68 12.97
C GLY A 350 -5.62 -22.35 11.53
N ILE A 351 -4.41 -21.86 11.30
CA ILE A 351 -3.84 -21.54 10.00
C ILE A 351 -2.45 -22.16 9.88
N GLU A 352 -2.15 -22.65 8.69
CA GLU A 352 -0.86 -23.13 8.25
C GLU A 352 -0.39 -22.28 7.06
N MET A 353 0.92 -22.07 6.96
CA MET A 353 1.56 -21.43 5.81
C MET A 353 2.74 -22.28 5.34
N ARG A 354 3.03 -22.23 4.04
CA ARG A 354 4.25 -22.79 3.46
C ARG A 354 4.82 -21.86 2.40
N ILE A 355 6.12 -21.99 2.16
CA ILE A 355 6.80 -21.40 1.02
C ILE A 355 7.05 -22.51 0.01
N VAL A 356 6.66 -22.31 -1.25
CA VAL A 356 6.90 -23.24 -2.34
C VAL A 356 7.94 -22.64 -3.28
N ASP A 357 9.04 -23.34 -3.48
CA ASP A 357 10.08 -22.93 -4.40
C ASP A 357 9.54 -22.89 -5.83
N SER A 358 9.71 -21.75 -6.48
CA SER A 358 9.15 -21.45 -7.80
C SER A 358 9.74 -22.30 -8.94
N ALA A 359 10.95 -22.85 -8.75
CA ALA A 359 11.65 -23.65 -9.76
C ALA A 359 11.33 -25.14 -9.64
N THR A 360 11.17 -25.64 -8.41
CA THR A 360 10.98 -27.07 -8.12
C THR A 360 9.52 -27.44 -7.85
N GLY A 361 8.70 -26.47 -7.44
CA GLY A 361 7.33 -26.71 -6.96
C GLY A 361 7.26 -27.46 -5.63
N GLN A 362 8.39 -27.60 -4.91
CA GLN A 362 8.46 -28.25 -3.61
C GLN A 362 8.46 -27.23 -2.48
N VAL A 363 8.19 -27.70 -1.25
CA VAL A 363 8.28 -26.84 -0.07
C VAL A 363 9.74 -26.39 0.11
N ALA A 364 9.95 -25.08 0.17
CA ALA A 364 11.26 -24.47 0.31
C ALA A 364 11.82 -24.69 1.73
N GLU A 365 13.14 -24.77 1.84
CA GLU A 365 13.83 -24.81 3.13
C GLU A 365 13.73 -23.45 3.87
N ASN A 366 14.00 -23.44 5.16
CA ASN A 366 13.97 -22.20 5.95
C ASN A 366 14.93 -21.15 5.36
N GLY A 367 14.43 -19.92 5.21
CA GLY A 367 15.14 -18.78 4.63
C GLY A 367 15.12 -18.75 3.10
N GLN A 368 14.75 -19.84 2.42
CA GLN A 368 14.68 -19.84 0.96
C GLN A 368 13.43 -19.09 0.47
N PRO A 369 13.58 -18.18 -0.51
CA PRO A 369 12.45 -17.49 -1.15
C PRO A 369 11.54 -18.43 -1.94
N GLY A 370 10.26 -18.11 -1.99
CA GLY A 370 9.29 -18.78 -2.84
C GLY A 370 7.86 -18.27 -2.68
N HIS A 371 6.92 -18.94 -3.32
CA HIS A 371 5.51 -18.59 -3.30
C HIS A 371 4.87 -18.89 -1.94
N LEU A 372 4.20 -17.88 -1.38
CA LEU A 372 3.44 -18.04 -0.15
C LEU A 372 2.11 -18.74 -0.45
N GLU A 373 1.89 -19.84 0.25
CA GLU A 373 0.64 -20.58 0.21
C GLU A 373 0.09 -20.76 1.63
N ILE A 374 -1.23 -20.64 1.78
CA ILE A 374 -1.90 -20.64 3.08
C ILE A 374 -3.04 -21.66 3.08
N ARG A 375 -3.23 -22.34 4.20
CA ARG A 375 -4.37 -23.24 4.44
C ARG A 375 -4.94 -23.03 5.83
N GLY A 376 -6.25 -23.15 5.98
CA GLY A 376 -6.89 -23.07 7.29
C GLY A 376 -8.35 -22.68 7.21
N THR A 377 -9.03 -22.70 8.36
CA THR A 377 -10.47 -22.44 8.43
C THR A 377 -10.84 -21.02 8.00
N VAL A 378 -9.92 -20.06 8.08
CA VAL A 378 -10.18 -18.65 7.71
C VAL A 378 -10.01 -18.37 6.22
N VAL A 379 -9.39 -19.28 5.47
CA VAL A 379 -9.23 -19.15 4.02
C VAL A 379 -10.60 -19.28 3.38
N PHE A 380 -10.96 -18.33 2.50
CA PHE A 380 -12.21 -18.29 1.76
C PHE A 380 -12.50 -19.60 1.01
N GLN A 381 -13.76 -19.85 0.66
CA GLN A 381 -14.13 -21.05 -0.12
C GLN A 381 -14.21 -20.78 -1.64
N GLY A 382 -13.81 -19.57 -2.06
CA GLY A 382 -13.85 -19.17 -3.47
C GLY A 382 -14.54 -17.83 -3.73
N TYR A 383 -14.50 -17.45 -4.99
CA TYR A 383 -15.10 -16.23 -5.50
C TYR A 383 -16.57 -16.46 -5.89
N TYR A 384 -17.42 -15.48 -5.59
CA TYR A 384 -18.83 -15.52 -5.93
C TYR A 384 -19.00 -15.56 -7.44
N ARG A 385 -19.70 -16.59 -7.93
CA ARG A 385 -20.01 -16.83 -9.35
C ARG A 385 -18.79 -16.79 -10.28
N ASN A 386 -17.63 -17.15 -9.77
CA ASN A 386 -16.41 -17.22 -10.57
C ASN A 386 -15.67 -18.52 -10.26
N SER A 387 -16.19 -19.62 -10.78
CA SER A 387 -15.65 -20.97 -10.58
C SER A 387 -14.25 -21.12 -11.16
N ALA A 388 -13.97 -20.49 -12.31
CA ALA A 388 -12.65 -20.48 -12.93
C ALA A 388 -11.61 -19.83 -12.01
N ALA A 389 -11.84 -18.57 -11.59
CA ALA A 389 -10.91 -17.90 -10.66
C ALA A 389 -10.85 -18.57 -9.28
N THR A 390 -11.87 -19.34 -8.90
CA THR A 390 -11.84 -20.14 -7.67
C THR A 390 -10.92 -21.34 -7.84
N ALA A 391 -11.06 -22.09 -8.92
CA ALA A 391 -10.17 -23.22 -9.21
C ALA A 391 -8.70 -22.77 -9.34
N ASP A 392 -8.47 -21.65 -10.04
CA ASP A 392 -7.12 -21.08 -10.23
C ASP A 392 -6.48 -20.55 -8.93
N ALA A 393 -7.27 -20.34 -7.86
CA ALA A 393 -6.75 -19.82 -6.60
C ALA A 393 -6.20 -20.92 -5.69
N PHE A 394 -6.54 -22.18 -5.94
CA PHE A 394 -6.16 -23.29 -5.06
C PHE A 394 -5.31 -24.32 -5.80
N THR A 395 -4.29 -24.81 -5.10
CA THR A 395 -3.53 -25.98 -5.56
C THR A 395 -4.40 -27.24 -5.48
N PRO A 396 -4.04 -28.31 -6.22
CA PRO A 396 -4.75 -29.59 -6.14
C PRO A 396 -4.80 -30.20 -4.73
N ASP A 397 -3.80 -29.91 -3.89
CA ASP A 397 -3.73 -30.35 -2.49
C ASP A 397 -4.41 -29.38 -1.49
N GLY A 398 -5.16 -28.39 -2.00
CA GLY A 398 -6.06 -27.55 -1.21
C GLY A 398 -5.41 -26.37 -0.51
N TRP A 399 -4.25 -25.92 -0.98
CA TRP A 399 -3.60 -24.71 -0.49
C TRP A 399 -4.02 -23.51 -1.32
N PHE A 400 -4.30 -22.40 -0.65
CA PHE A 400 -4.61 -21.14 -1.32
C PHE A 400 -3.33 -20.42 -1.71
N GLN A 401 -3.22 -20.08 -2.99
CA GLN A 401 -2.09 -19.37 -3.56
C GLN A 401 -2.32 -17.87 -3.42
N THR A 402 -1.56 -17.21 -2.54
CA THR A 402 -1.82 -15.78 -2.23
C THR A 402 -1.36 -14.85 -3.35
N GLY A 403 -0.44 -15.33 -4.20
CA GLY A 403 0.24 -14.53 -5.22
C GLY A 403 1.33 -13.61 -4.65
N ASP A 404 1.70 -13.80 -3.38
CA ASP A 404 2.81 -13.12 -2.71
C ASP A 404 4.03 -14.07 -2.62
N GLU A 405 5.21 -13.48 -2.53
CA GLU A 405 6.50 -14.16 -2.40
C GLU A 405 7.13 -13.79 -1.06
N GLY A 406 7.78 -14.76 -0.42
CA GLY A 406 8.40 -14.58 0.87
C GLY A 406 9.32 -15.73 1.25
N SER A 407 9.84 -15.67 2.48
CA SER A 407 10.62 -16.74 3.10
C SER A 407 10.22 -16.89 4.56
N ILE A 408 10.34 -18.11 5.10
CA ILE A 408 10.08 -18.39 6.52
C ILE A 408 11.43 -18.66 7.18
N ASP A 409 11.76 -17.91 8.24
CA ASP A 409 13.02 -18.11 8.97
C ASP A 409 12.99 -19.35 9.88
N ALA A 410 14.14 -19.64 10.51
CA ALA A 410 14.28 -20.80 11.40
C ALA A 410 13.37 -20.73 12.64
N GLU A 411 12.95 -19.52 13.03
CA GLU A 411 12.02 -19.27 14.13
C GLU A 411 10.54 -19.31 13.68
N GLY A 412 10.29 -19.57 12.39
CA GLY A 412 8.97 -19.71 11.79
C GLY A 412 8.30 -18.38 11.42
N ASN A 413 9.02 -17.26 11.43
CA ASN A 413 8.48 -15.96 11.04
C ASN A 413 8.58 -15.75 9.53
N LEU A 414 7.48 -15.26 8.95
CA LEU A 414 7.38 -14.94 7.54
C LEU A 414 7.97 -13.55 7.26
N GLY A 415 8.96 -13.48 6.39
CA GLY A 415 9.38 -12.26 5.69
C GLY A 415 8.72 -12.19 4.33
N LEU A 416 8.08 -11.05 4.00
CA LEU A 416 7.52 -10.82 2.66
C LEU A 416 8.56 -10.13 1.78
N ILE A 417 8.70 -10.62 0.55
CA ILE A 417 9.61 -10.06 -0.47
C ILE A 417 8.80 -9.16 -1.41
N GLY A 418 7.63 -9.61 -1.87
CA GLY A 418 6.80 -8.84 -2.79
C GLY A 418 5.65 -9.67 -3.36
N ARG A 419 5.05 -9.19 -4.46
CA ARG A 419 4.13 -10.01 -5.25
C ARG A 419 4.83 -10.62 -6.45
N VAL A 420 4.41 -11.83 -6.81
CA VAL A 420 4.90 -12.55 -8.00
C VAL A 420 4.72 -11.71 -9.28
N LYS A 421 3.69 -10.86 -9.32
CA LYS A 421 3.39 -9.97 -10.46
C LYS A 421 3.93 -8.53 -10.31
N ASP A 422 4.54 -8.20 -9.17
CA ASP A 422 5.12 -6.87 -8.90
C ASP A 422 6.65 -6.91 -9.02
N VAL A 423 7.13 -7.61 -10.04
CA VAL A 423 8.54 -7.64 -10.46
C VAL A 423 8.65 -6.84 -11.76
N ILE A 424 9.59 -5.90 -11.81
CA ILE A 424 9.94 -5.17 -13.03
C ILE A 424 10.99 -6.00 -13.77
N ASN A 425 10.72 -6.32 -15.04
CA ASN A 425 11.68 -7.04 -15.89
C ASN A 425 12.37 -6.07 -16.85
N ILE A 426 13.65 -5.77 -16.58
CA ILE A 426 14.48 -4.90 -17.40
C ILE A 426 15.62 -5.70 -18.03
N ASN A 427 15.61 -5.87 -19.35
CA ASN A 427 16.62 -6.62 -20.10
C ASN A 427 16.83 -8.06 -19.58
N GLY A 428 15.77 -8.70 -19.07
CA GLY A 428 15.84 -10.04 -18.48
C GLY A 428 16.20 -10.07 -17.00
N VAL A 429 16.58 -8.92 -16.40
CA VAL A 429 16.83 -8.77 -14.97
C VAL A 429 15.52 -8.52 -14.24
N LYS A 430 15.21 -9.38 -13.27
CA LYS A 430 14.05 -9.25 -12.40
C LYS A 430 14.38 -8.34 -11.22
N ILE A 431 13.63 -7.25 -11.07
CA ILE A 431 13.80 -6.28 -10.00
C ILE A 431 12.51 -6.25 -9.18
N VAL A 432 12.63 -6.43 -7.86
CA VAL A 432 11.47 -6.41 -6.96
C VAL A 432 11.02 -4.96 -6.77
N THR A 433 9.76 -4.65 -7.10
CA THR A 433 9.25 -3.27 -7.01
C THR A 433 9.26 -2.75 -5.57
N ALA A 434 9.11 -3.63 -4.58
CA ALA A 434 9.13 -3.27 -3.16
C ALA A 434 10.49 -2.69 -2.70
N ASP A 435 11.60 -3.21 -3.23
CA ASP A 435 12.94 -2.72 -2.88
C ASP A 435 13.14 -1.29 -3.40
N ILE A 436 12.75 -1.04 -4.66
CA ILE A 436 12.76 0.32 -5.23
C ILE A 436 11.87 1.25 -4.40
N GLN A 437 10.67 0.81 -4.06
CA GLN A 437 9.72 1.59 -3.27
C GLN A 437 10.32 2.00 -1.91
N ALA A 438 10.91 1.05 -1.18
CA ALA A 438 11.52 1.32 0.12
C ALA A 438 12.72 2.29 0.01
N SER A 439 13.59 2.10 -0.99
CA SER A 439 14.70 3.02 -1.23
C SER A 439 14.24 4.43 -1.60
N LEU A 440 13.17 4.56 -2.38
CA LEU A 440 12.56 5.85 -2.72
C LEU A 440 11.96 6.54 -1.49
N GLU A 441 11.21 5.81 -0.67
CA GLU A 441 10.62 6.35 0.55
C GLU A 441 11.68 6.86 1.53
N ALA A 442 12.79 6.14 1.65
CA ALA A 442 13.93 6.56 2.48
C ALA A 442 14.61 7.82 1.91
N ALA A 443 14.91 7.83 0.61
CA ALA A 443 15.62 8.92 -0.05
C ALA A 443 14.79 10.23 -0.10
N LEU A 444 13.48 10.13 -0.27
CA LEU A 444 12.60 11.28 -0.47
C LEU A 444 11.96 11.80 0.82
N LYS A 445 12.23 11.17 1.97
CA LYS A 445 11.59 11.45 3.26
C LYS A 445 11.61 12.94 3.67
N ASN A 446 12.67 13.66 3.34
CA ASN A 446 12.88 15.07 3.72
C ASN A 446 12.73 16.03 2.54
N THR A 447 12.06 15.60 1.46
CA THR A 447 11.86 16.41 0.26
C THR A 447 10.43 16.93 0.18
N CYS A 448 10.13 17.74 -0.84
CA CYS A 448 8.78 18.18 -1.17
C CYS A 448 7.88 17.06 -1.76
N ALA A 449 8.22 15.77 -1.61
CA ALA A 449 7.39 14.65 -2.04
C ALA A 449 6.59 14.09 -0.87
N LEU A 450 5.28 14.40 -0.79
CA LEU A 450 4.38 13.88 0.25
C LEU A 450 4.16 12.37 0.12
N ARG A 451 4.07 11.87 -1.11
CA ARG A 451 3.91 10.44 -1.41
C ARG A 451 4.68 10.09 -2.66
N VAL A 452 5.22 8.89 -2.72
CA VAL A 452 5.87 8.34 -3.90
C VAL A 452 5.34 6.94 -4.19
N VAL A 453 5.25 6.59 -5.47
CA VAL A 453 4.96 5.22 -5.91
C VAL A 453 5.86 4.87 -7.09
N SER A 454 6.44 3.67 -7.03
CA SER A 454 7.14 3.04 -8.14
C SER A 454 6.27 1.96 -8.78
N PHE A 455 6.36 1.83 -10.10
CA PHE A 455 5.67 0.79 -10.86
C PHE A 455 6.40 0.50 -12.18
N PRO A 456 6.28 -0.74 -12.71
CA PRO A 456 6.76 -1.05 -14.04
C PRO A 456 5.92 -0.32 -15.09
N SER A 457 6.57 0.22 -16.12
CA SER A 457 5.90 0.67 -17.34
C SER A 457 6.67 0.21 -18.58
N ARG A 458 6.04 0.33 -19.75
CA ARG A 458 6.69 0.08 -21.04
C ARG A 458 6.52 1.30 -21.94
N ALA A 459 7.64 1.87 -22.39
CA ALA A 459 7.59 2.92 -23.41
C ALA A 459 7.05 2.34 -24.73
N PRO A 460 6.30 3.12 -25.54
CA PRO A 460 5.81 2.67 -26.83
C PRO A 460 6.95 2.12 -27.70
N GLY A 461 6.81 0.88 -28.17
CA GLY A 461 7.82 0.20 -29.00
C GLY A 461 9.02 -0.38 -28.24
N ALA A 462 9.10 -0.25 -26.91
CA ALA A 462 10.22 -0.79 -26.13
C ALA A 462 10.14 -2.32 -25.95
N ALA A 463 11.27 -2.99 -26.17
CA ALA A 463 11.40 -4.45 -25.98
C ALA A 463 11.37 -4.88 -24.51
N THR A 464 11.67 -3.96 -23.59
CA THR A 464 11.75 -4.22 -22.14
C THR A 464 10.90 -3.25 -21.31
N GLU A 465 10.60 -3.59 -20.05
CA GLU A 465 10.02 -2.65 -19.09
C GLU A 465 11.06 -1.64 -18.58
N GLN A 466 10.57 -0.56 -17.97
CA GLN A 466 11.37 0.47 -17.31
C GLN A 466 10.77 0.80 -15.93
N ILE A 467 11.58 1.41 -15.06
CA ILE A 467 11.12 1.94 -13.77
C ILE A 467 10.37 3.25 -14.01
N THR A 468 9.19 3.41 -13.41
CA THR A 468 8.45 4.67 -13.41
C THR A 468 8.08 5.07 -12.00
N ILE A 469 8.25 6.35 -11.70
CA ILE A 469 8.09 6.95 -10.39
C ILE A 469 7.11 8.10 -10.52
N ALA A 470 6.03 8.05 -9.75
CA ALA A 470 5.11 9.16 -9.59
C ALA A 470 5.14 9.64 -8.14
N TYR A 471 5.15 10.96 -7.92
CA TYR A 471 5.07 11.54 -6.58
C TYR A 471 3.98 12.60 -6.46
N ILE A 472 3.52 12.86 -5.24
CA ILE A 472 2.60 13.96 -4.92
C ILE A 472 3.44 15.10 -4.32
N PRO A 473 3.54 16.26 -5.00
CA PRO A 473 4.28 17.41 -4.50
C PRO A 473 3.58 18.11 -3.33
N GLU A 474 4.35 18.50 -2.32
CA GLU A 474 3.93 19.36 -1.20
C GLU A 474 5.09 20.24 -0.74
N PRO A 475 4.97 21.58 -0.76
CA PRO A 475 3.80 22.37 -1.17
C PRO A 475 3.56 22.32 -2.69
N TRP A 476 2.34 22.70 -3.10
CA TRP A 476 1.98 22.90 -4.50
C TRP A 476 1.58 24.35 -4.76
N PRO A 477 2.06 25.00 -5.86
CA PRO A 477 3.01 24.47 -6.83
C PRO A 477 4.41 24.28 -6.23
N ILE A 478 5.10 23.22 -6.67
CA ILE A 478 6.51 22.98 -6.37
C ILE A 478 7.37 23.78 -7.35
N ASP A 479 8.50 24.29 -6.90
CA ASP A 479 9.44 25.02 -7.74
C ASP A 479 10.43 24.09 -8.46
N ALA A 480 11.19 24.65 -9.42
CA ALA A 480 12.15 23.92 -10.21
C ALA A 480 13.27 23.28 -9.36
N GLU A 481 13.64 23.89 -8.23
CA GLU A 481 14.65 23.39 -7.31
C GLU A 481 14.18 22.14 -6.56
N GLY A 482 12.97 22.17 -5.99
CA GLY A 482 12.38 21.01 -5.34
C GLY A 482 12.15 19.84 -6.30
N VAL A 483 11.74 20.12 -7.55
CA VAL A 483 11.62 19.08 -8.60
C VAL A 483 12.99 18.48 -8.93
N ALA A 484 14.03 19.29 -9.07
CA ALA A 484 15.39 18.83 -9.35
C ALA A 484 15.98 17.99 -8.21
N GLU A 485 15.71 18.37 -6.95
CA GLU A 485 16.11 17.58 -5.79
C GLU A 485 15.46 16.20 -5.79
N ILE A 486 14.14 16.13 -5.97
CA ILE A 486 13.39 14.86 -6.04
C ILE A 486 13.89 14.01 -7.20
N ASP A 487 14.07 14.59 -8.39
CA ASP A 487 14.54 13.87 -9.58
C ASP A 487 15.93 13.24 -9.35
N ARG A 488 16.84 14.00 -8.75
CA ARG A 488 18.19 13.53 -8.41
C ARG A 488 18.16 12.41 -7.38
N LEU A 489 17.45 12.59 -6.26
CA LEU A 489 17.39 11.61 -5.18
C LEU A 489 16.67 10.33 -5.60
N ALA A 490 15.58 10.44 -6.36
CA ALA A 490 14.86 9.29 -6.88
C ALA A 490 15.71 8.50 -7.89
N ALA A 491 16.41 9.18 -8.80
CA ALA A 491 17.35 8.52 -9.71
C ALA A 491 18.48 7.81 -8.96
N GLN A 492 19.06 8.46 -7.94
CA GLN A 492 20.11 7.87 -7.11
C GLN A 492 19.61 6.64 -6.34
N ALA A 493 18.40 6.70 -5.76
CA ALA A 493 17.78 5.57 -5.08
C ALA A 493 17.61 4.37 -6.01
N CYS A 494 17.17 4.58 -7.24
CA CYS A 494 17.08 3.49 -8.23
C CYS A 494 18.45 2.93 -8.60
N SER A 495 19.46 3.78 -8.80
CA SER A 495 20.81 3.34 -9.15
C SER A 495 21.49 2.49 -8.08
N MET A 496 21.10 2.65 -6.80
CA MET A 496 21.62 1.82 -5.70
C MET A 496 21.00 0.40 -5.69
N VAL A 497 19.77 0.25 -6.19
CA VAL A 497 19.05 -1.03 -6.21
C VAL A 497 19.30 -1.79 -7.52
N THR A 498 19.58 -1.07 -8.60
CA THR A 498 19.81 -1.66 -9.92
C THR A 498 20.73 -0.80 -10.78
N THR A 499 21.56 -1.44 -11.59
CA THR A 499 22.36 -0.78 -12.64
C THR A 499 21.54 -0.44 -13.90
N ALA A 500 20.22 -0.53 -13.82
CA ALA A 500 19.30 -0.31 -14.93
C ALA A 500 19.12 1.17 -15.29
N CYS A 501 18.50 1.39 -16.46
CA CYS A 501 18.20 2.69 -17.06
C CYS A 501 17.57 3.68 -16.08
N ARG A 502 17.82 4.98 -16.33
CA ARG A 502 17.22 6.08 -15.54
C ARG A 502 15.69 5.93 -15.48
N PRO A 503 15.08 6.01 -14.29
CA PRO A 503 13.63 5.93 -14.16
C PRO A 503 12.93 7.11 -14.85
N VAL A 504 11.70 6.90 -15.30
CA VAL A 504 10.80 8.01 -15.66
C VAL A 504 10.19 8.57 -14.37
N ILE A 505 10.40 9.85 -14.10
CA ILE A 505 9.96 10.51 -12.86
C ILE A 505 8.99 11.63 -13.24
N PHE A 506 7.89 11.77 -12.50
CA PHE A 506 6.97 12.90 -12.63
C PHE A 506 6.18 13.18 -11.35
N GLY A 507 5.87 14.46 -11.11
CA GLY A 507 4.94 14.89 -10.06
C GLY A 507 3.50 14.93 -10.57
N ALA A 508 2.55 14.36 -9.82
CA ALA A 508 1.14 14.41 -10.18
C ALA A 508 0.59 15.84 -10.03
N GLY A 509 0.16 16.45 -11.13
CA GLY A 509 -0.40 17.80 -11.15
C GLY A 509 -1.83 17.86 -10.61
N SER A 510 -2.35 19.09 -10.46
CA SER A 510 -3.69 19.34 -9.89
C SER A 510 -4.83 18.66 -10.65
N ALA A 511 -4.70 18.49 -11.96
CA ALA A 511 -5.70 17.83 -12.80
C ALA A 511 -5.70 16.29 -12.66
N THR A 512 -4.55 15.69 -12.37
CA THR A 512 -4.39 14.23 -12.30
C THR A 512 -4.36 13.70 -10.87
N LEU A 513 -4.12 14.55 -9.87
CA LEU A 513 -4.20 14.22 -8.45
C LEU A 513 -5.53 13.55 -8.05
N PRO A 514 -6.72 14.01 -8.49
CA PRO A 514 -7.99 13.35 -8.20
C PRO A 514 -8.16 12.00 -8.92
N LEU A 515 -7.35 11.73 -9.95
CA LEU A 515 -7.42 10.51 -10.75
C LEU A 515 -6.53 9.40 -10.20
N LEU A 516 -5.69 9.69 -9.20
CA LEU A 516 -4.79 8.72 -8.61
C LEU A 516 -5.57 7.54 -8.01
N PRO A 517 -5.18 6.29 -8.31
CA PRO A 517 -5.89 5.09 -7.87
C PRO A 517 -5.52 4.77 -6.41
N ILE A 518 -6.09 5.57 -5.50
CA ILE A 518 -5.92 5.41 -4.05
C ILE A 518 -6.91 4.34 -3.56
N THR A 519 -6.38 3.29 -2.93
CA THR A 519 -7.17 2.24 -2.29
C THR A 519 -7.86 2.74 -1.01
N THR A 520 -8.80 1.96 -0.46
CA THR A 520 -9.48 2.30 0.80
C THR A 520 -8.54 2.36 2.01
N LEU A 521 -7.37 1.69 1.95
CA LEU A 521 -6.29 1.80 2.94
C LEU A 521 -5.36 3.00 2.67
N GLY A 522 -5.70 3.84 1.69
CA GLY A 522 -4.91 5.01 1.34
C GLY A 522 -3.71 4.73 0.44
N LYS A 523 -3.36 3.49 0.11
CA LYS A 523 -2.23 3.13 -0.80
C LYS A 523 -2.47 3.55 -2.25
N ILE A 524 -1.44 3.98 -2.99
CA ILE A 524 -1.51 4.17 -4.45
C ILE A 524 -1.27 2.83 -5.15
N SER A 525 -2.20 2.38 -5.99
CA SER A 525 -2.11 1.09 -6.68
C SER A 525 -1.17 1.14 -7.88
N GLY A 526 0.04 0.56 -7.78
CA GLY A 526 1.03 0.50 -8.87
C GLY A 526 0.49 -0.09 -10.18
N ALA A 527 -0.25 -1.20 -10.15
CA ALA A 527 -0.85 -1.80 -11.35
C ALA A 527 -1.85 -0.88 -12.07
N LYS A 528 -2.65 -0.11 -11.31
CA LYS A 528 -3.59 0.86 -11.88
C LYS A 528 -2.87 2.11 -12.36
N MET A 529 -1.80 2.52 -11.67
CA MET A 529 -0.91 3.58 -12.14
C MET A 529 -0.27 3.25 -13.48
N ARG A 530 0.24 2.02 -13.65
CA ARG A 530 0.75 1.51 -14.93
C ARG A 530 -0.28 1.66 -16.04
N ALA A 531 -1.50 1.16 -15.84
CA ALA A 531 -2.56 1.24 -16.84
C ALA A 531 -2.90 2.70 -17.23
N LEU A 532 -2.95 3.61 -16.26
CA LEU A 532 -3.19 5.04 -16.51
C LEU A 532 -2.01 5.70 -17.24
N PHE A 533 -0.79 5.34 -16.87
CA PHE A 533 0.43 5.84 -17.50
C PHE A 533 0.53 5.39 -18.95
N GLU A 534 0.33 4.10 -19.23
CA GLU A 534 0.36 3.53 -20.58
C GLU A 534 -0.81 4.05 -21.45
N ALA A 535 -1.92 4.45 -20.83
CA ALA A 535 -3.02 5.15 -21.50
C ALA A 535 -2.77 6.65 -21.75
N GLY A 536 -1.60 7.19 -21.37
CA GLY A 536 -1.21 8.59 -21.61
C GLY A 536 -1.84 9.61 -20.67
N VAL A 537 -2.49 9.19 -19.57
CA VAL A 537 -3.20 10.09 -18.64
C VAL A 537 -2.26 11.14 -18.01
N PHE A 538 -1.00 10.77 -17.78
CA PHE A 538 0.00 11.62 -17.13
C PHE A 538 0.94 12.33 -18.12
N GLN A 539 0.62 12.34 -19.42
CA GLN A 539 1.53 12.90 -20.43
C GLN A 539 1.88 14.38 -20.16
N LYS A 540 0.90 15.17 -19.72
CA LYS A 540 1.10 16.57 -19.36
C LYS A 540 2.00 16.73 -18.13
N ASP A 541 1.81 15.88 -17.12
CA ASP A 541 2.61 15.91 -15.89
C ASP A 541 4.08 15.57 -16.18
N ILE A 542 4.33 14.59 -17.06
CA ILE A 542 5.68 14.20 -17.49
C ILE A 542 6.37 15.35 -18.22
N LEU A 543 5.67 16.04 -19.13
CA LEU A 543 6.21 17.19 -19.84
C LEU A 543 6.51 18.34 -18.89
N GLN A 544 5.58 18.66 -17.98
CA GLN A 544 5.77 19.71 -16.99
C GLN A 544 6.95 19.42 -16.05
N HIS A 545 7.13 18.16 -15.63
CA HIS A 545 8.29 17.74 -14.83
C HIS A 545 9.59 18.00 -15.58
N ARG A 546 9.66 17.62 -16.87
CA ARG A 546 10.84 17.86 -17.71
C ARG A 546 11.12 19.36 -17.88
N GLU A 547 10.10 20.16 -18.15
CA GLU A 547 10.24 21.62 -18.30
C GLU A 547 10.85 22.28 -17.04
N LEU A 548 10.42 21.86 -15.85
CA LEU A 548 10.95 22.37 -14.58
C LEU A 548 12.41 21.95 -14.35
N ILE A 549 12.77 20.71 -14.73
CA ILE A 549 14.17 20.25 -14.69
C ILE A 549 15.04 21.08 -15.65
N ASP A 550 14.57 21.32 -16.87
CA ASP A 550 15.30 22.10 -17.87
C ASP A 550 15.38 23.60 -17.49
N GLU A 551 14.36 24.14 -16.83
CA GLU A 551 14.42 25.46 -16.21
C GLU A 551 15.47 25.55 -15.10
N PHE A 552 15.51 24.58 -14.18
CA PHE A 552 16.52 24.52 -13.12
C PHE A 552 17.93 24.47 -13.71
N ARG A 553 18.15 23.65 -14.75
CA ARG A 553 19.43 23.56 -15.45
C ARG A 553 19.85 24.87 -16.09
N ARG A 554 18.96 25.52 -16.85
CA ARG A 554 19.24 26.83 -17.47
C ARG A 554 19.60 27.89 -16.44
N ARG A 555 18.89 27.95 -15.31
CA ARG A 555 19.23 28.89 -14.21
C ARG A 555 20.61 28.62 -13.63
N LYS A 556 20.97 27.33 -13.47
CA LYS A 556 22.28 26.92 -12.95
C LYS A 556 23.39 27.19 -13.96
N GLU A 557 23.17 26.96 -15.25
CA GLU A 557 24.12 27.25 -16.32
C GLU A 557 24.40 28.74 -16.47
N VAL A 558 23.36 29.60 -16.48
CA VAL A 558 23.53 31.06 -16.50
C VAL A 558 24.30 31.57 -15.26
N SER A 559 24.15 30.91 -14.11
CA SER A 559 24.95 31.21 -12.92
C SER A 559 26.42 30.76 -13.03
N LEU A 560 26.74 29.81 -13.91
CA LEU A 560 28.07 29.21 -14.08
C LEU A 560 28.80 29.72 -15.32
N GLU A 561 28.13 30.35 -16.29
CA GLU A 561 28.73 31.02 -17.45
C GLU A 561 29.67 32.20 -17.06
N GLY A 562 29.66 32.60 -15.78
CA GLY A 562 30.67 33.51 -15.21
C GLY A 562 32.02 32.85 -14.90
N GLU A 563 32.14 31.52 -14.96
CA GLU A 563 33.40 30.79 -14.72
C GLU A 563 34.07 30.43 -16.05
N LEU A 564 35.34 30.82 -16.20
CA LEU A 564 36.15 30.46 -17.38
C LEU A 564 36.28 28.92 -17.46
N LEU A 565 35.78 28.30 -18.53
CA LEU A 565 35.93 26.87 -18.77
C LEU A 565 37.40 26.52 -19.05
N SER A 566 37.88 25.38 -18.54
CA SER A 566 39.21 24.87 -18.89
C SER A 566 39.28 24.47 -20.37
N GLU A 567 40.49 24.46 -20.94
CA GLU A 567 40.72 24.01 -22.31
C GLU A 567 40.22 22.57 -22.51
N THR A 568 40.47 21.69 -21.54
CA THR A 568 39.97 20.31 -21.51
C THR A 568 38.46 20.21 -21.54
N ALA A 569 37.76 21.05 -20.76
CA ALA A 569 36.29 21.09 -20.75
C ALA A 569 35.73 21.54 -22.11
N THR A 570 36.39 22.48 -22.78
CA THR A 570 35.98 22.97 -24.11
C THR A 570 36.11 21.87 -25.17
N LEU A 571 37.23 21.15 -25.16
CA LEU A 571 37.49 20.05 -26.09
C LEU A 571 36.56 18.86 -25.86
N LEU A 572 36.26 18.54 -24.60
CA LEU A 572 35.28 17.51 -24.24
C LEU A 572 33.90 17.83 -24.79
N ARG A 573 33.44 19.08 -24.69
CA ARG A 573 32.14 19.47 -25.26
C ARG A 573 32.09 19.26 -26.76
N ALA A 574 33.17 19.59 -27.47
CA ALA A 574 33.27 19.39 -28.92
C ALA A 574 33.20 17.90 -29.29
N ASP A 575 33.98 17.04 -28.61
CA ASP A 575 33.97 15.59 -28.87
C ASP A 575 32.58 14.98 -28.62
N ILE A 576 31.90 15.42 -27.55
CA ILE A 576 30.57 14.95 -27.21
C ILE A 576 29.53 15.43 -28.23
N ALA A 577 29.61 16.69 -28.66
CA ALA A 577 28.73 17.22 -29.70
C ALA A 577 28.89 16.45 -31.02
N ASP A 578 30.13 16.12 -31.39
CA ASP A 578 30.44 15.34 -32.60
C ASP A 578 29.89 13.91 -32.52
N ILE A 579 30.13 13.20 -31.40
CA ILE A 579 29.63 11.83 -31.20
C ILE A 579 28.09 11.79 -31.25
N MET A 580 27.45 12.80 -30.68
CA MET A 580 26.00 12.92 -30.63
C MET A 580 25.40 13.56 -31.88
N SER A 581 26.23 14.00 -32.83
CA SER A 581 25.81 14.70 -34.05
C SER A 581 24.94 15.94 -33.76
N MET A 582 25.32 16.72 -32.74
CA MET A 582 24.63 17.94 -32.32
C MET A 582 25.04 19.13 -33.21
N ALA A 583 24.11 20.04 -33.49
CA ALA A 583 24.37 21.17 -34.38
C ALA A 583 25.23 22.27 -33.74
N HIS A 584 25.15 22.41 -32.42
CA HIS A 584 25.83 23.44 -31.64
C HIS A 584 26.48 22.82 -30.39
N VAL A 585 27.76 23.15 -30.15
CA VAL A 585 28.53 22.68 -28.98
C VAL A 585 27.94 23.23 -27.68
N GLU A 586 27.25 24.37 -27.79
CA GLU A 586 26.50 25.04 -26.73
C GLU A 586 25.39 24.14 -26.15
N GLU A 587 24.87 23.19 -26.93
CA GLU A 587 23.84 22.24 -26.48
C GLU A 587 24.40 21.18 -25.50
N VAL A 588 25.73 21.00 -25.45
CA VAL A 588 26.37 20.10 -24.48
C VAL A 588 26.55 20.82 -23.15
N GLY A 589 25.59 20.65 -22.24
CA GLY A 589 25.67 21.24 -20.90
C GLY A 589 26.85 20.70 -20.08
N ILE A 590 27.55 21.59 -19.36
CA ILE A 590 28.81 21.27 -18.65
C ILE A 590 28.63 20.35 -17.44
N GLU A 591 27.43 20.37 -16.84
CA GLU A 591 27.01 19.51 -15.73
C GLU A 591 26.03 18.42 -16.19
N THR A 592 25.69 18.39 -17.47
CA THR A 592 24.82 17.37 -18.05
C THR A 592 25.61 16.08 -18.18
N THR A 593 25.05 14.99 -17.67
CA THR A 593 25.73 13.69 -17.78
C THR A 593 25.67 13.19 -19.23
N PHE A 594 26.71 12.49 -19.71
CA PHE A 594 26.72 11.95 -21.08
C PHE A 594 25.52 11.02 -21.34
N PHE A 595 25.07 10.27 -20.33
CA PHE A 595 23.87 9.43 -20.42
C PHE A 595 22.57 10.20 -20.60
N GLN A 596 22.48 11.43 -20.09
CA GLN A 596 21.33 12.31 -20.30
C GLN A 596 21.30 12.89 -21.72
N LEU A 597 22.47 13.02 -22.35
CA LEU A 597 22.57 13.40 -23.76
C LEU A 597 22.19 12.24 -24.69
N GLY A 598 22.13 11.01 -24.17
CA GLY A 598 21.75 9.81 -24.93
C GLY A 598 22.90 8.84 -25.18
N PHE A 599 24.05 9.01 -24.52
CA PHE A 599 25.17 8.07 -24.65
C PHE A 599 24.74 6.65 -24.26
N ILE A 600 25.01 5.71 -25.15
CA ILE A 600 25.03 4.27 -24.84
C ILE A 600 26.47 3.80 -24.58
N SER A 601 26.64 2.56 -24.11
CA SER A 601 27.97 2.01 -23.82
C SER A 601 28.94 2.09 -25.01
N MET A 602 28.43 2.03 -26.24
CA MET A 602 29.24 2.19 -27.45
C MET A 602 29.77 3.62 -27.62
N ASP A 603 29.02 4.63 -27.18
CA ASP A 603 29.42 6.04 -27.28
C ASP A 603 30.48 6.40 -26.23
N VAL A 604 30.44 5.76 -25.06
CA VAL A 604 31.52 5.85 -24.07
C VAL A 604 32.84 5.32 -24.64
N ILE A 605 32.79 4.25 -25.43
CA ILE A 605 33.97 3.70 -26.12
C ILE A 605 34.41 4.66 -27.26
N ARG A 606 33.48 5.29 -27.98
CA ARG A 606 33.81 6.28 -29.01
C ARG A 606 34.47 7.53 -28.43
N LEU A 607 34.02 8.00 -27.26
CA LEU A 607 34.60 9.15 -26.56
C LEU A 607 36.01 8.87 -26.03
N LYS A 608 36.32 7.59 -25.74
CA LYS A 608 37.65 7.19 -25.29
C LYS A 608 38.74 7.42 -26.35
N HIS A 609 38.44 7.19 -27.63
CA HIS A 609 39.43 7.33 -28.70
C HIS A 609 40.06 8.74 -28.85
N PRO A 610 39.27 9.84 -28.94
CA PRO A 610 39.82 11.18 -28.99
C PRO A 610 40.54 11.55 -27.68
N LEU A 611 40.07 11.07 -26.53
CA LEU A 611 40.71 11.29 -25.23
C LEU A 611 42.08 10.63 -25.12
N ASP A 612 42.19 9.35 -25.50
CA ASP A 612 43.45 8.61 -25.46
C ASP A 612 44.49 9.26 -26.38
N THR A 613 44.05 9.70 -27.56
CA THR A 613 44.89 10.39 -28.55
C THR A 613 45.41 11.72 -28.02
N ARG A 614 44.54 12.50 -27.36
CA ARG A 614 44.87 13.85 -26.87
C ARG A 614 45.75 13.82 -25.63
N LEU A 615 45.53 12.86 -24.73
CA LEU A 615 46.28 12.71 -23.48
C LEU A 615 47.54 11.84 -23.61
N ARG A 616 47.73 11.17 -24.76
CA ARG A 616 48.82 10.21 -25.01
C ARG A 616 48.90 9.13 -23.93
N THR A 617 47.76 8.74 -23.37
CA THR A 617 47.62 7.69 -22.36
C THR A 617 46.26 7.03 -22.47
N THR A 618 46.11 5.82 -21.93
CA THR A 618 44.84 5.08 -22.02
C THR A 618 43.93 5.43 -20.85
N VAL A 619 42.84 6.17 -21.09
CA VAL A 619 41.84 6.51 -20.07
C VAL A 619 40.95 5.31 -19.76
N ALA A 620 41.04 4.74 -18.56
CA ALA A 620 40.20 3.60 -18.20
C ALA A 620 38.71 3.95 -18.26
N THR A 621 37.87 3.05 -18.80
CA THR A 621 36.42 3.28 -18.93
C THR A 621 35.75 3.58 -17.59
N VAL A 622 36.28 3.03 -16.49
CA VAL A 622 35.82 3.33 -15.12
C VAL A 622 35.92 4.84 -14.79
N VAL A 623 36.91 5.56 -15.32
CA VAL A 623 37.06 7.01 -15.10
C VAL A 623 35.93 7.78 -15.77
N LEU A 624 35.59 7.43 -17.02
CA LEU A 624 34.45 8.01 -17.75
C LEU A 624 33.11 7.72 -17.05
N MET A 625 32.97 6.54 -16.45
CA MET A 625 31.77 6.15 -15.69
C MET A 625 31.69 6.87 -14.33
N LYS A 626 32.83 7.08 -13.64
CA LYS A 626 32.90 7.81 -12.36
C LYS A 626 32.68 9.32 -12.52
N HIS A 627 33.06 9.86 -13.67
CA HIS A 627 32.99 11.30 -13.96
C HIS A 627 32.14 11.55 -15.22
N PRO A 628 30.81 11.40 -15.14
CA PRO A 628 29.96 11.35 -16.33
C PRO A 628 29.56 12.74 -16.86
N THR A 629 30.12 13.84 -16.36
CA THR A 629 29.84 15.21 -16.84
C THR A 629 31.10 15.84 -17.43
N VAL A 630 30.95 16.82 -18.33
CA VAL A 630 32.10 17.54 -18.91
C VAL A 630 32.98 18.12 -17.81
N ARG A 631 32.40 18.76 -16.81
CA ARG A 631 33.16 19.39 -15.72
C ARG A 631 33.90 18.37 -14.85
N SER A 632 33.22 17.32 -14.42
CA SER A 632 33.83 16.29 -13.56
C SER A 632 34.90 15.50 -14.30
N LEU A 633 34.68 15.23 -15.59
CA LEU A 633 35.65 14.53 -16.43
C LEU A 633 36.86 15.42 -16.72
N ALA A 634 36.65 16.68 -17.11
CA ALA A 634 37.75 17.63 -17.31
C ALA A 634 38.62 17.73 -16.05
N GLY A 635 38.02 17.91 -14.88
CA GLY A 635 38.75 17.99 -13.61
C GLY A 635 39.46 16.68 -13.20
N ALA A 636 38.99 15.52 -13.67
CA ALA A 636 39.68 14.24 -13.47
C ALA A 636 40.83 14.04 -14.46
N LEU A 637 40.64 14.46 -15.72
CA LEU A 637 41.65 14.40 -16.77
C LEU A 637 42.79 15.39 -16.53
N ASP A 638 42.50 16.59 -16.04
CA ASP A 638 43.50 17.61 -15.70
C ASP A 638 44.42 17.15 -14.55
N LYS A 639 44.01 16.15 -13.76
CA LYS A 639 44.79 15.55 -12.66
C LYS A 639 45.56 14.29 -13.07
N LEU A 640 45.32 13.75 -14.26
CA LEU A 640 46.04 12.59 -14.78
C LEU A 640 47.34 13.08 -15.43
N GLU A 641 48.46 13.02 -14.70
CA GLU A 641 49.78 13.26 -15.30
C GLU A 641 50.04 12.27 -16.45
N ALA A 642 50.55 12.79 -17.58
CA ALA A 642 50.81 12.02 -18.79
C ALA A 642 51.93 10.98 -18.56
N VAL A 643 51.55 9.72 -18.36
CA VAL A 643 52.49 8.59 -18.44
C VAL A 643 52.69 8.24 -19.92
N PRO A 644 53.93 8.20 -20.45
CA PRO A 644 54.18 7.91 -21.87
C PRO A 644 53.69 6.52 -22.26
N LEU A 645 53.12 6.40 -23.46
CA LEU A 645 52.87 5.12 -24.12
C LEU A 645 54.22 4.45 -24.43
N ASP A 646 54.53 3.37 -23.72
CA ASP A 646 55.65 2.49 -24.04
C ASP A 646 55.17 1.50 -25.12
N ASP A 647 55.77 1.57 -26.31
CA ASP A 647 55.33 0.88 -27.54
C ASP A 647 55.59 -0.64 -27.54
N ASP A 648 55.98 -1.27 -26.42
CA ASP A 648 56.47 -2.66 -26.43
C ASP A 648 56.10 -3.53 -25.19
N ALA A 649 54.96 -3.30 -24.53
CA ALA A 649 54.47 -4.18 -23.47
C ALA A 649 53.22 -4.99 -23.88
N PRO A 650 53.20 -6.34 -23.75
CA PRO A 650 52.05 -7.15 -24.13
C PRO A 650 50.84 -6.86 -23.23
N SER A 651 49.66 -6.89 -23.86
CA SER A 651 48.35 -6.66 -23.28
C SER A 651 47.99 -7.68 -22.19
N ASN A 652 48.47 -7.46 -20.95
CA ASN A 652 47.85 -7.87 -19.68
C ASN A 652 48.82 -7.62 -18.51
N VAL A 653 49.01 -6.37 -18.09
CA VAL A 653 49.51 -6.06 -16.74
C VAL A 653 48.85 -4.75 -16.25
N LEU A 654 48.17 -4.81 -15.11
CA LEU A 654 47.66 -3.65 -14.38
C LEU A 654 48.84 -2.83 -13.84
N PRO A 655 48.91 -1.49 -14.04
CA PRO A 655 49.92 -0.67 -13.37
C PRO A 655 49.60 -0.54 -11.88
N ALA A 656 50.62 -0.78 -11.04
CA ALA A 656 50.57 -0.77 -9.58
C ALA A 656 50.55 0.65 -8.97
N ALA A 657 49.67 1.53 -9.44
CA ALA A 657 49.50 2.89 -8.90
C ALA A 657 48.04 3.14 -8.48
N VAL A 658 47.53 2.32 -7.56
CA VAL A 658 46.25 2.55 -6.86
C VAL A 658 46.39 2.10 -5.40
N SER A 659 47.40 2.61 -4.69
CA SER A 659 47.53 2.38 -3.23
C SER A 659 47.54 3.65 -2.38
N ASP A 660 47.72 4.84 -2.95
CA ASP A 660 48.09 6.01 -2.13
C ASP A 660 46.98 7.08 -2.03
N LEU A 661 45.70 6.69 -2.10
CA LEU A 661 44.56 7.59 -1.87
C LEU A 661 43.57 7.09 -0.81
N GLU A 662 43.95 6.12 0.03
CA GLU A 662 43.12 5.69 1.17
C GLU A 662 43.41 6.44 2.50
N ASP A 663 44.44 7.28 2.60
CA ASP A 663 44.77 8.00 3.84
C ASP A 663 44.57 9.52 3.71
N ALA A 664 43.30 9.98 3.75
CA ALA A 664 42.95 11.35 4.18
C ALA A 664 41.42 11.48 4.39
N ALA A 665 40.90 10.81 5.42
CA ALA A 665 39.61 11.14 6.02
C ALA A 665 39.62 10.73 7.50
N ASP A 666 40.19 11.61 8.33
CA ASP A 666 39.81 11.78 9.74
C ASP A 666 38.89 13.01 9.85
#